data_AF-A0A7S3U6B6-F1
#
_entry.id   AF-A0A7S3U6B6-F1
#
_cell.length_a   1.000
_cell.length_b   1.000
_cell.length_c   1.000
_cell.angle_alpha   90.00
_cell.angle_beta   90.00
_cell.angle_gamma   90.00
#
_symmetry.space_group_name_H-M   'P 1'
#
loop_
_entity.id
_entity.type
_entity.pdbx_description
1 polymer ?
#
loop_
_entity_poly.entity_id
_entity_poly.type
_entity_poly.pdbx_seq_one_letter_code
_entity_poly.pdbx_strand_id
1 'polypeptide(L)'
;ALSLSPPPPPFLSVSLMSADGSQHSKPLPAIVKAVPSGDTLLLMGADASRGPPPEKLVSLTGLSAPRLANRSGTPDQPFAWDAREFLRRLTIGKHVTFVIEAAPNAPTPAGTTPREFGSVFLEGVPLQQLIIAEGWARIKGASLQDEDMVALQAAAEAAHKGIFNEANAASSVRSIKWAGTFDPTSLLNIYINKPQPAVIEQVPSGSFLRAFLVPGFEQVTLSLSGIQCPPIKRGEDGNEEAAPFAKEARFFVESRLLHRDVQLILQGVDKNGTLLGTVVHEKGSISLELVRAGLARVVDWSSSLCDNAKELREAERGAKARRARIWKDYTPPQVAQESQARVVEIVSGDTLVVQDADGAEARYTLSSIRAPRMGKDPEPYASEAKEALRKMLIGKKVKVLPEYRRTIESAGGQAHERSFAAILFDKSDKNAAEALVADGLATVSRHGQADERSQFYDALLDAEADATAAKRGMHSATPFKRGAAPTDLSLPAAKDRAKSFLSNFTRGGAMRGVVQFVLNGSRVKVLLSKDNCLITLGLAGVRCPSCSRRDTGAAGEPYGDEALAMTRALCLQRDVTVEVEGVNDKTGVFSGSIFLPDKRNLSVLLLEAGLATRFGPAADRSPHSTAMFEAETAAKERGIKLWENYSEQAEAEAAAAAAAAAAAEMEAIPDSQKQRVDLMLTEIVDGARFYAHVASDDTLTRLQEKLAAICSGPPLATAFEPKVGAVLCARFTQDDCWYRAKVLKRDKGDYTVFFLDYGNTDVLAPSRLRPLDPSLATSVISPQAVECRLAYLIVEEPNPGSDGEDAAVALGTAAWGKPVVARVEDRQAGVLHVTLFDSANGCVNEQLVRSGLARVSKQGIPRRAEPLVASLRSIEEGAKKAHLGVWRYGDIEEDDAHEFGFRPVAPAAPKAGNPWKK
;
A
#
# COMPACT_ATOMS: atom_id res chain seq x y z
N ALA A 1 -19.75 42.91 -12.57
CA ALA A 1 -19.69 44.38 -12.67
C ALA A 1 -18.32 44.83 -12.17
N LEU A 2 -17.37 45.02 -13.09
CA LEU A 2 -16.04 45.54 -12.81
C LEU A 2 -16.13 47.07 -12.74
N SER A 3 -16.15 47.67 -11.54
CA SER A 3 -15.85 49.09 -11.38
C SER A 3 -14.44 49.24 -10.84
N LEU A 4 -13.50 49.60 -11.72
CA LEU A 4 -12.20 50.12 -11.33
C LEU A 4 -12.44 51.44 -10.57
N SER A 5 -12.36 51.39 -9.23
CA SER A 5 -12.28 52.60 -8.42
C SER A 5 -10.93 53.28 -8.64
N PRO A 6 -10.87 54.62 -8.75
CA PRO A 6 -9.61 55.35 -8.92
C PRO A 6 -8.69 55.16 -7.71
N PRO A 7 -7.36 55.32 -7.87
CA PRO A 7 -6.40 55.22 -6.78
C PRO A 7 -6.72 56.23 -5.65
N PRO A 8 -6.36 55.95 -4.38
CA PRO A 8 -6.53 56.91 -3.29
C PRO A 8 -5.76 58.20 -3.61
N PRO A 9 -6.31 59.38 -3.29
CA PRO A 9 -5.63 60.63 -3.58
C PRO A 9 -4.29 60.67 -2.82
N PRO A 10 -3.18 61.09 -3.45
CA PRO A 10 -1.97 61.43 -2.71
C PRO A 10 -2.28 62.59 -1.74
N PHE A 11 -1.42 62.79 -0.73
CA PHE A 11 -1.47 63.98 0.12
C PHE A 11 -1.48 65.24 -0.78
N LEU A 12 -2.66 65.81 -1.04
CA LEU A 12 -2.80 67.03 -1.82
C LEU A 12 -2.42 68.20 -0.91
N SER A 13 -1.19 68.68 -1.06
CA SER A 13 -0.75 69.93 -0.48
C SER A 13 -1.50 71.08 -1.15
N VAL A 14 -2.42 71.71 -0.42
CA VAL A 14 -2.97 73.02 -0.80
C VAL A 14 -2.03 74.06 -0.22
N SER A 15 -1.23 74.72 -1.07
CA SER A 15 -0.40 75.86 -0.68
C SER A 15 -1.29 77.07 -0.42
N LEU A 16 -1.16 77.68 0.77
CA LEU A 16 -1.70 79.00 1.06
C LEU A 16 -0.51 79.97 1.16
N MET A 17 -0.60 81.11 0.46
CA MET A 17 0.36 82.20 0.59
C MET A 17 0.11 82.90 1.92
N SER A 18 1.11 82.93 2.81
CA SER A 18 1.15 83.86 3.94
C SER A 18 1.59 85.25 3.45
N ALA A 19 1.34 86.28 4.26
CA ALA A 19 1.70 87.68 3.98
C ALA A 19 3.22 87.93 3.82
N ASP A 20 4.02 86.92 4.14
CA ASP A 20 5.48 86.99 4.28
C ASP A 20 6.18 86.35 3.07
N GLY A 21 5.41 85.87 2.07
CA GLY A 21 5.94 85.26 0.85
C GLY A 21 6.41 83.81 0.98
N SER A 22 6.28 83.18 2.16
CA SER A 22 6.62 81.77 2.36
C SER A 22 5.44 80.84 2.01
N GLN A 23 5.70 79.82 1.18
CA GLN A 23 4.71 78.77 0.89
C GLN A 23 4.67 77.76 2.03
N HIS A 24 3.72 77.87 2.96
CA HIS A 24 3.50 76.85 3.98
C HIS A 24 2.33 75.93 3.57
N SER A 25 2.57 74.62 3.65
CA SER A 25 1.51 73.61 3.52
C SER A 25 0.65 73.55 4.79
N LYS A 26 -0.65 73.26 4.67
CA LYS A 26 -1.52 73.09 5.86
C LYS A 26 -0.99 71.97 6.78
N PRO A 27 -1.10 72.10 8.12
CA PRO A 27 -0.70 71.05 9.06
C PRO A 27 -1.53 69.78 8.83
N LEU A 28 -0.86 68.66 8.60
CA LEU A 28 -1.49 67.37 8.33
C LEU A 28 -1.34 66.44 9.54
N PRO A 29 -2.41 65.74 9.95
CA PRO A 29 -2.33 64.73 11.01
C PRO A 29 -1.68 63.45 10.46
N ALA A 30 -0.79 62.85 11.25
CA ALA A 30 -0.16 61.56 10.96
C ALA A 30 0.16 60.77 12.23
N ILE A 31 0.48 59.49 12.05
CA ILE A 31 0.99 58.61 13.10
C ILE A 31 2.46 58.32 12.81
N VAL A 32 3.31 58.39 13.83
CA VAL A 32 4.74 58.05 13.67
C VAL A 32 4.90 56.54 13.56
N LYS A 33 5.28 56.06 12.38
CA LYS A 33 5.50 54.65 12.06
C LYS A 33 6.88 54.17 12.48
N ALA A 34 7.92 54.97 12.21
CA ALA A 34 9.31 54.60 12.47
C ALA A 34 10.18 55.84 12.68
N VAL A 35 11.34 55.64 13.32
CA VAL A 35 12.36 56.65 13.59
C VAL A 35 13.71 56.20 13.02
N PRO A 36 14.00 56.47 11.73
CA PRO A 36 15.23 56.00 11.09
C PRO A 36 16.50 56.68 11.62
N SER A 37 16.40 57.92 12.10
CA SER A 37 17.53 58.75 12.56
C SER A 37 17.05 59.71 13.66
N GLY A 38 17.97 60.31 14.42
CA GLY A 38 17.66 61.28 15.48
C GLY A 38 17.05 62.61 14.97
N ASP A 39 16.94 62.79 13.66
CA ASP A 39 16.40 63.98 12.98
C ASP A 39 15.35 63.64 11.91
N THR A 40 14.97 62.37 11.76
CA THR A 40 14.10 61.92 10.66
C THR A 40 13.03 60.97 11.17
N LEU A 41 11.79 61.18 10.74
CA LEU A 41 10.62 60.38 11.08
C LEU A 41 9.94 59.82 9.83
N LEU A 42 9.45 58.58 9.94
CA LEU A 42 8.55 58.00 8.95
C LEU A 42 7.11 58.14 9.47
N LEU A 43 6.31 58.91 8.76
CA LEU A 43 4.93 59.23 9.09
C LEU A 43 3.97 58.41 8.24
N MET A 44 2.84 58.04 8.83
CA MET A 44 1.78 57.26 8.20
C MET A 44 0.45 58.01 8.29
N GLY A 45 -0.35 57.97 7.21
CA GLY A 45 -1.70 58.52 7.20
C GLY A 45 -2.63 57.85 8.23
N ALA A 46 -3.62 58.60 8.73
CA ALA A 46 -4.52 58.14 9.79
C ALA A 46 -5.56 57.08 9.35
N ASP A 47 -5.86 56.99 8.05
CA ASP A 47 -6.87 56.06 7.51
C ASP A 47 -6.26 54.75 7.00
N ALA A 48 -6.40 53.68 7.78
CA ALA A 48 -6.00 52.31 7.41
C ALA A 48 -7.13 51.48 6.76
N SER A 49 -8.27 52.09 6.44
CA SER A 49 -9.51 51.38 6.06
C SER A 49 -9.57 50.91 4.59
N ARG A 50 -8.72 51.43 3.69
CA ARG A 50 -8.76 51.16 2.24
C ARG A 50 -7.48 50.55 1.65
N GLY A 51 -6.57 50.05 2.48
CA GLY A 51 -5.28 49.47 2.06
C GLY A 51 -4.13 49.93 2.95
N PRO A 52 -2.86 49.59 2.63
CA PRO A 52 -1.72 50.12 3.35
C PRO A 52 -1.71 51.66 3.24
N PRO A 53 -1.79 52.39 4.37
CA PRO A 53 -1.87 53.84 4.40
C PRO A 53 -0.62 54.48 3.76
N PRO A 54 -0.76 55.70 3.20
CA PRO A 54 0.35 56.40 2.58
C PRO A 54 1.43 56.73 3.63
N GLU A 55 2.69 56.50 3.25
CA GLU A 55 3.87 56.74 4.08
C GLU A 55 4.65 57.94 3.55
N LYS A 56 5.20 58.74 4.46
CA LYS A 56 6.01 59.92 4.13
C LYS A 56 7.19 60.05 5.08
N LEU A 57 8.39 60.15 4.52
CA LEU A 57 9.63 60.33 5.27
C LEU A 57 9.92 61.83 5.41
N VAL A 58 9.91 62.34 6.64
CA VAL A 58 10.10 63.76 6.95
C VAL A 58 11.36 63.93 7.78
N SER A 59 12.32 64.71 7.27
CA SER A 59 13.47 65.16 8.04
C SER A 59 13.16 66.51 8.70
N LEU A 60 13.54 66.67 9.96
CA LEU A 60 13.25 67.87 10.73
C LEU A 60 14.05 69.05 10.17
N THR A 61 13.35 70.13 9.81
CA THR A 61 14.00 71.33 9.26
C THR A 61 14.95 71.92 10.29
N GLY A 62 16.13 72.36 9.82
CA GLY A 62 17.04 73.14 10.65
C GLY A 62 17.84 72.37 11.71
N LEU A 63 17.74 71.04 11.73
CA LEU A 63 18.47 70.18 12.66
C LEU A 63 19.52 69.32 11.96
N SER A 64 20.56 68.98 12.70
CA SER A 64 21.54 67.97 12.33
C SER A 64 21.81 67.06 13.54
N ALA A 65 21.31 65.82 13.49
CA ALA A 65 21.61 64.80 14.50
C ALA A 65 22.86 63.99 14.14
N PRO A 66 23.54 63.37 15.13
CA PRO A 66 24.64 62.43 14.86
C PRO A 66 24.15 61.21 14.07
N ARG A 67 24.99 60.73 13.15
CA ARG A 67 24.64 59.65 12.22
C ARG A 67 24.82 58.26 12.83
N LEU A 68 23.83 57.41 12.63
CA LEU A 68 23.90 55.99 12.99
C LEU A 68 24.82 55.21 12.06
N ALA A 69 25.30 54.08 12.57
CA ALA A 69 26.12 53.12 11.86
C ALA A 69 25.37 52.54 10.67
N ASN A 70 26.10 52.22 9.60
CA ASN A 70 25.55 51.57 8.42
C ASN A 70 26.27 50.25 8.13
N ARG A 71 25.61 49.42 7.31
CA ARG A 71 26.16 48.11 6.92
C ARG A 71 27.38 48.22 5.98
N SER A 72 27.60 49.38 5.35
CA SER A 72 28.79 49.68 4.55
C SER A 72 30.04 49.99 5.38
N GLY A 73 29.95 49.91 6.71
CA GLY A 73 31.11 49.95 7.61
C GLY A 73 31.36 51.28 8.30
N THR A 74 30.45 52.27 8.22
CA THR A 74 30.58 53.48 9.04
C THR A 74 30.08 53.21 10.45
N PRO A 75 30.88 53.47 11.51
CA PRO A 75 30.46 53.31 12.90
C PRO A 75 29.43 54.40 13.30
N ASP A 76 28.76 54.19 14.44
CA ASP A 76 27.90 55.21 15.05
C ASP A 76 28.74 56.45 15.37
N GLN A 77 28.23 57.64 15.07
CA GLN A 77 28.76 58.86 15.66
C GLN A 77 28.41 58.90 17.16
N PRO A 78 29.21 59.57 18.00
CA PRO A 78 28.90 59.74 19.42
C PRO A 78 27.46 60.23 19.61
N PHE A 79 26.73 59.62 20.54
CA PHE A 79 25.33 59.96 20.89
C PHE A 79 24.29 59.73 19.78
N ALA A 80 24.65 59.12 18.64
CA ALA A 80 23.70 58.84 17.55
C ALA A 80 22.57 57.89 17.97
N TRP A 81 22.92 56.82 18.70
CA TRP A 81 21.94 55.87 19.20
C TRP A 81 21.01 56.50 20.24
N ASP A 82 21.59 57.23 21.20
CA ASP A 82 20.84 57.85 22.29
C ASP A 82 19.87 58.93 21.77
N ALA A 83 20.31 59.73 20.79
CA ALA A 83 19.46 60.70 20.09
C ALA A 83 18.27 60.02 19.39
N ARG A 84 18.51 58.91 18.70
CA ARG A 84 17.46 58.14 18.04
C ARG A 84 16.53 57.46 19.05
N GLU A 85 17.05 56.92 20.14
CA GLU A 85 16.25 56.28 21.20
C GLU A 85 15.37 57.29 21.93
N PHE A 86 15.87 58.50 22.20
CA PHE A 86 15.08 59.59 22.75
C PHE A 86 13.87 59.88 21.86
N LEU A 87 14.12 60.08 20.57
CA LEU A 87 13.08 60.36 19.59
C LEU A 87 12.09 59.19 19.45
N ARG A 88 12.59 57.95 19.42
CA ARG A 88 11.79 56.72 19.36
C ARG A 88 10.85 56.61 20.55
N ARG A 89 11.36 56.69 21.78
CA ARG A 89 10.56 56.59 23.01
C ARG A 89 9.52 57.71 23.12
N LEU A 90 9.87 58.89 22.64
CA LEU A 90 8.99 60.05 22.69
C LEU A 90 7.84 59.95 21.68
N THR A 91 8.09 59.43 20.47
CA THR A 91 7.17 59.62 19.33
C THR A 91 6.57 58.35 18.73
N ILE A 92 7.18 57.17 18.90
CA ILE A 92 6.74 55.96 18.19
C ILE A 92 5.28 55.61 18.50
N GLY A 93 4.46 55.46 17.46
CA GLY A 93 3.03 55.15 17.58
C GLY A 93 2.15 56.28 18.13
N LYS A 94 2.68 57.50 18.33
CA LYS A 94 1.90 58.67 18.73
C LYS A 94 1.34 59.43 17.53
N HIS A 95 0.25 60.16 17.76
CA HIS A 95 -0.31 61.10 16.80
C HIS A 95 0.50 62.40 16.81
N VAL A 96 0.89 62.84 15.61
CA VAL A 96 1.64 64.08 15.39
C VAL A 96 0.98 64.89 14.29
N THR A 97 1.21 66.20 14.29
CA THR A 97 0.88 67.06 13.15
C THR A 97 2.18 67.52 12.52
N PHE A 98 2.23 67.60 11.19
CA PHE A 98 3.45 68.03 10.49
C PHE A 98 3.14 69.01 9.37
N VAL A 99 4.11 69.87 9.08
CA VAL A 99 4.09 70.87 8.02
C VAL A 99 5.33 70.69 7.16
N ILE A 100 5.15 70.57 5.85
CA ILE A 100 6.27 70.49 4.89
C ILE A 100 6.62 71.92 4.47
N GLU A 101 7.89 72.29 4.64
CA GLU A 101 8.39 73.65 4.40
C GLU A 101 9.22 73.75 3.11
N ALA A 102 9.81 72.64 2.64
CA ALA A 102 10.53 72.59 1.37
C ALA A 102 10.00 71.47 0.47
N ALA A 103 9.49 71.84 -0.71
CA ALA A 103 9.10 70.92 -1.78
C ALA A 103 10.36 70.28 -2.45
N PRO A 104 10.24 69.09 -3.06
CA PRO A 104 11.37 68.29 -3.54
C PRO A 104 11.99 68.84 -4.84
N ASN A 105 12.78 69.92 -4.75
CA ASN A 105 13.43 70.53 -5.92
C ASN A 105 14.97 70.50 -5.88
N ALA A 106 15.59 69.75 -4.97
CA ALA A 106 17.02 69.47 -5.07
C ALA A 106 17.24 68.23 -5.97
N PRO A 107 18.05 68.30 -7.05
CA PRO A 107 18.35 67.13 -7.87
C PRO A 107 19.10 66.09 -7.03
N THR A 108 18.45 64.98 -6.70
CA THR A 108 19.11 63.83 -6.07
C THR A 108 19.78 62.96 -7.14
N PRO A 109 20.99 62.42 -6.86
CA PRO A 109 21.60 61.44 -7.74
C PRO A 109 20.68 60.21 -7.90
N ALA A 110 20.70 59.62 -9.10
CA ALA A 110 19.84 58.51 -9.50
C ALA A 110 19.83 57.40 -8.45
N GLY A 111 18.64 57.08 -7.92
CA GLY A 111 18.45 56.04 -6.90
C GLY A 111 18.22 56.53 -5.46
N THR A 112 18.16 57.84 -5.20
CA THR A 112 17.90 58.40 -3.86
C THR A 112 16.53 59.07 -3.79
N THR A 113 15.67 58.66 -2.85
CA THR A 113 14.37 59.30 -2.61
C THR A 113 14.55 60.78 -2.24
N PRO A 114 13.74 61.70 -2.78
CA PRO A 114 13.83 63.12 -2.44
C PRO A 114 13.57 63.29 -0.94
N ARG A 115 14.49 63.97 -0.23
CA ARG A 115 14.34 64.26 1.19
C ARG A 115 13.40 65.45 1.36
N GLU A 116 12.26 65.23 2.00
CA GLU A 116 11.34 66.30 2.37
C GLU A 116 11.71 66.83 3.76
N PHE A 117 11.84 68.16 3.86
CA PHE A 117 12.08 68.84 5.13
C PHE A 117 10.79 69.46 5.66
N GLY A 118 10.52 69.24 6.95
CA GLY A 118 9.33 69.75 7.58
C GLY A 118 9.43 69.83 9.10
N SER A 119 8.49 70.59 9.68
CA SER A 119 8.32 70.74 11.12
C SER A 119 7.28 69.76 11.64
N VAL A 120 7.56 69.11 12.77
CA VAL A 120 6.69 68.09 13.37
C VAL A 120 6.33 68.53 14.79
N PHE A 121 5.03 68.51 15.10
CA PHE A 121 4.49 68.92 16.38
C PHE A 121 3.89 67.72 17.11
N LEU A 122 4.31 67.53 18.35
CA LEU A 122 3.76 66.55 19.28
C LEU A 122 2.95 67.30 20.34
N GLU A 123 1.64 67.05 20.41
CA GLU A 123 0.73 67.73 21.37
C GLU A 123 0.81 69.27 21.32
N GLY A 124 1.09 69.83 20.14
CA GLY A 124 1.24 71.28 19.93
C GLY A 124 2.65 71.82 20.17
N VAL A 125 3.57 71.01 20.71
CA VAL A 125 4.97 71.41 20.94
C VAL A 125 5.84 71.00 19.74
N PRO A 126 6.67 71.91 19.18
CA PRO A 126 7.63 71.59 18.13
C PRO A 126 8.64 70.55 18.62
N LEU A 127 8.74 69.43 17.91
CA LEU A 127 9.65 68.34 18.27
C LEU A 127 11.13 68.76 18.19
N GLN A 128 11.44 69.73 17.33
CA GLN A 128 12.78 70.28 17.20
C GLN A 128 13.27 70.94 18.49
N GLN A 129 12.40 71.65 19.20
CA GLN A 129 12.73 72.28 20.49
C GLN A 129 13.08 71.23 21.54
N LEU A 130 12.30 70.14 21.61
CA LEU A 130 12.52 69.05 22.56
C LEU A 130 13.85 68.32 22.34
N ILE A 131 14.22 68.08 21.07
CA ILE A 131 15.48 67.40 20.72
C ILE A 131 16.69 68.27 21.08
N ILE A 132 16.62 69.58 20.85
CA ILE A 132 17.71 70.51 21.17
C ILE A 132 17.82 70.75 22.68
N ALA A 133 16.70 70.91 23.39
CA ALA A 133 16.69 71.14 24.83
C ALA A 133 17.39 70.02 25.63
N GLU A 134 17.34 68.79 25.11
CA GLU A 134 18.05 67.63 25.68
C GLU A 134 19.43 67.36 25.05
N GLY A 135 19.87 68.21 24.12
CA GLY A 135 21.22 68.17 23.54
C GLY A 135 21.44 67.02 22.55
N TRP A 136 20.42 66.57 21.82
CA TRP A 136 20.52 65.43 20.90
C TRP A 136 20.79 65.81 19.44
N ALA A 137 20.70 67.10 19.07
CA ALA A 137 20.98 67.61 17.74
C ALA A 137 21.56 69.04 17.77
N ARG A 138 22.24 69.44 16.69
CA ARG A 138 22.71 70.83 16.49
C ARG A 138 21.80 71.58 15.53
N ILE A 139 21.67 72.89 15.73
CA ILE A 139 20.98 73.78 14.82
C ILE A 139 21.80 73.97 13.54
N LYS A 140 21.12 74.08 12.38
CA LYS A 140 21.73 74.30 11.07
C LYS A 140 20.86 75.21 10.19
N GLY A 141 21.49 75.98 9.30
CA GLY A 141 20.77 76.72 8.25
C GLY A 141 19.96 77.89 8.81
N ALA A 142 18.74 78.09 8.29
CA ALA A 142 17.88 79.22 8.66
C ALA A 142 17.50 79.24 10.16
N SER A 143 17.51 78.10 10.83
CA SER A 143 17.22 77.99 12.28
C SER A 143 18.30 78.61 13.18
N LEU A 144 19.45 79.02 12.63
CA LEU A 144 20.46 79.80 13.36
C LEU A 144 20.00 81.25 13.63
N GLN A 145 18.92 81.72 12.99
CA GLN A 145 18.32 83.04 13.19
C GLN A 145 17.15 83.03 14.19
N ASP A 146 16.78 81.86 14.70
CA ASP A 146 15.69 81.67 15.65
C ASP A 146 16.22 81.78 17.10
N GLU A 147 15.88 82.88 17.78
CA GLU A 147 16.41 83.20 19.12
C GLU A 147 16.05 82.12 20.16
N ASP A 148 14.85 81.52 20.06
CA ASP A 148 14.38 80.51 21.01
C ASP A 148 15.17 79.21 20.87
N MET A 149 15.43 78.78 19.63
CA MET A 149 16.22 77.57 19.36
C MET A 149 17.67 77.74 19.82
N VAL A 150 18.27 78.90 19.54
CA VAL A 150 19.65 79.23 19.95
C VAL A 150 19.77 79.26 21.48
N ALA A 151 18.80 79.84 22.19
CA ALA A 151 18.76 79.85 23.65
C ALA A 151 18.68 78.43 24.24
N LEU A 152 17.86 77.55 23.65
CA LEU A 152 17.76 76.14 24.07
C LEU A 152 19.07 75.37 23.82
N GLN A 153 19.76 75.62 22.70
CA GLN A 153 21.06 75.00 22.44
C GLN A 153 22.12 75.48 23.45
N ALA A 154 22.18 76.79 23.74
CA ALA A 154 23.11 77.34 24.73
C ALA A 154 22.85 76.77 26.14
N ALA A 155 21.58 76.54 26.50
CA ALA A 155 21.22 75.90 27.76
C ALA A 155 21.68 74.43 27.82
N ALA A 156 21.54 73.67 26.71
CA ALA A 156 22.01 72.29 26.62
C ALA A 156 23.54 72.18 26.65
N GLU A 157 24.24 73.14 26.04
CA GLU A 157 25.71 73.27 26.08
C GLU A 157 26.20 73.57 27.50
N ALA A 158 25.60 74.56 28.18
CA ALA A 158 25.93 74.90 29.57
C ALA A 158 25.67 73.75 30.55
N ALA A 159 24.68 72.90 30.26
CA ALA A 159 24.34 71.73 31.06
C ALA A 159 25.13 70.46 30.66
N HIS A 160 26.03 70.53 29.68
CA HIS A 160 26.79 69.38 29.15
C HIS A 160 25.89 68.17 28.83
N LYS A 161 24.76 68.40 28.16
CA LYS A 161 23.79 67.36 27.78
C LYS A 161 24.12 66.74 26.41
N GLY A 162 23.87 65.44 26.28
CA GLY A 162 23.94 64.71 25.01
C GLY A 162 25.25 64.94 24.23
N ILE A 163 25.14 65.42 23.00
CA ILE A 163 26.27 65.66 22.07
C ILE A 163 27.28 66.70 22.58
N PHE A 164 26.92 67.49 23.58
CA PHE A 164 27.80 68.50 24.20
C PHE A 164 28.59 67.95 25.40
N ASN A 165 28.40 66.68 25.73
CA ASN A 165 29.18 65.96 26.74
C ASN A 165 30.36 65.23 26.09
N GLU A 166 31.45 65.95 25.84
CA GLU A 166 32.62 65.38 25.16
C GLU A 166 33.32 64.27 25.97
N ALA A 167 33.19 64.27 27.30
CA ALA A 167 33.81 63.27 28.17
C ALA A 167 33.22 61.86 27.98
N ASN A 168 31.94 61.74 27.61
CA ASN A 168 31.24 60.47 27.43
C ASN A 168 31.06 60.07 25.95
N ALA A 169 31.69 60.80 25.02
CA ALA A 169 31.50 60.58 23.59
C ALA A 169 31.93 59.17 23.13
N ALA A 170 33.01 58.62 23.69
CA ALA A 170 33.53 57.31 23.31
C ALA A 170 32.70 56.14 23.87
N SER A 171 32.09 56.29 25.05
CA SER A 171 31.27 55.24 25.67
C SER A 171 29.86 55.14 25.07
N SER A 172 29.41 56.17 24.36
CA SER A 172 28.11 56.19 23.68
C SER A 172 28.10 55.45 22.32
N VAL A 173 29.28 55.18 21.73
CA VAL A 173 29.38 54.43 20.46
C VAL A 173 29.17 52.94 20.70
N ARG A 174 28.16 52.36 20.05
CA ARG A 174 27.81 50.94 20.21
C ARG A 174 28.78 50.01 19.48
N SER A 175 29.07 48.86 20.10
CA SER A 175 29.73 47.74 19.43
C SER A 175 28.69 46.86 18.74
N ILE A 176 28.37 47.17 17.47
CA ILE A 176 27.34 46.45 16.71
C ILE A 176 27.92 45.17 16.09
N LYS A 177 27.28 44.03 16.36
CA LYS A 177 27.56 42.77 15.66
C LYS A 177 26.46 42.52 14.63
N TRP A 178 26.79 42.66 13.35
CA TRP A 178 25.83 42.54 12.25
C TRP A 178 25.43 41.08 11.99
N ALA A 179 24.22 40.87 11.48
CA ALA A 179 23.77 39.54 11.09
C ALA A 179 24.73 38.91 10.06
N GLY A 180 25.23 37.71 10.36
CA GLY A 180 26.21 36.98 9.55
C GLY A 180 27.66 37.09 10.00
N THR A 181 27.98 37.92 11.01
CA THR A 181 29.33 38.01 11.60
C THR A 181 29.54 37.09 12.80
N PHE A 182 28.51 36.37 13.24
CA PHE A 182 28.54 35.44 14.37
C PHE A 182 27.74 34.18 14.02
N ASP A 183 28.09 33.05 14.64
CA ASP A 183 27.36 31.79 14.46
C ASP A 183 26.00 31.84 15.19
N PRO A 184 24.87 31.72 14.48
CA PRO A 184 23.53 31.72 15.08
C PRO A 184 23.33 30.59 16.10
N THR A 185 23.99 29.44 15.91
CA THR A 185 23.85 28.28 16.80
C THR A 185 24.49 28.55 18.16
N SER A 186 25.66 29.17 18.16
CA SER A 186 26.36 29.59 19.37
C SER A 186 25.53 30.60 20.18
N LEU A 187 24.88 31.56 19.51
CA LEU A 187 24.00 32.53 20.17
C LEU A 187 22.73 31.86 20.73
N LEU A 188 22.14 30.92 19.99
CA LEU A 188 21.00 30.13 20.48
C LEU A 188 21.39 29.38 21.77
N ASN A 189 22.52 28.70 21.82
CA ASN A 189 22.92 27.92 23.00
C ASN A 189 23.04 28.77 24.28
N ILE A 190 23.40 30.05 24.15
CA ILE A 190 23.53 30.97 25.29
C ILE A 190 22.14 31.38 25.82
N TYR A 191 21.22 31.68 24.90
CA TYR A 191 19.93 32.33 25.19
C TYR A 191 18.70 31.45 24.94
N ILE A 192 18.88 30.14 24.73
CA ILE A 192 17.79 29.21 24.42
C ILE A 192 16.69 29.29 25.48
N ASN A 193 15.46 29.51 25.03
CA ASN A 193 14.27 29.66 25.85
C ASN A 193 14.34 30.74 26.95
N LYS A 194 15.28 31.69 26.86
CA LYS A 194 15.38 32.83 27.78
C LYS A 194 14.84 34.10 27.11
N PRO A 195 13.91 34.84 27.73
CA PRO A 195 13.46 36.14 27.23
C PRO A 195 14.61 37.14 27.19
N GLN A 196 14.95 37.64 26.01
CA GLN A 196 15.96 38.69 25.83
C GLN A 196 15.30 40.00 25.39
N PRO A 197 15.61 41.14 26.02
CA PRO A 197 15.08 42.43 25.58
C PRO A 197 15.69 42.79 24.22
N ALA A 198 14.85 43.24 23.30
CA ALA A 198 15.27 43.58 21.95
C ALA A 198 14.44 44.73 21.38
N VAL A 199 15.02 45.43 20.41
CA VAL A 199 14.34 46.47 19.63
C VAL A 199 14.19 45.97 18.20
N ILE A 200 12.96 45.98 17.66
CA ILE A 200 12.71 45.59 16.27
C ILE A 200 13.12 46.72 15.33
N GLU A 201 14.05 46.46 14.43
CA GLU A 201 14.59 47.44 13.50
C GLU A 201 13.94 47.39 12.13
N GLN A 202 13.72 46.18 11.60
CA GLN A 202 13.17 46.00 10.27
C GLN A 202 12.24 44.81 10.23
N VAL A 203 11.23 44.89 9.36
CA VAL A 203 10.28 43.82 9.09
C VAL A 203 10.34 43.48 7.62
N PRO A 204 11.26 42.59 7.18
CA PRO A 204 11.32 42.15 5.78
C PRO A 204 10.02 41.52 5.29
N SER A 205 9.29 40.81 6.15
CA SER A 205 7.98 40.23 5.84
C SER A 205 7.20 39.95 7.12
N GLY A 206 5.92 39.54 7.03
CA GLY A 206 5.10 39.25 8.21
C GLY A 206 5.66 38.17 9.15
N SER A 207 6.47 37.23 8.65
CA SER A 207 7.08 36.17 9.47
C SER A 207 8.57 36.38 9.77
N PHE A 208 9.21 37.39 9.16
CA PHE A 208 10.64 37.66 9.36
C PHE A 208 10.85 39.04 9.94
N LEU A 209 11.68 39.11 10.97
CA LEU A 209 12.01 40.31 11.73
C LEU A 209 13.52 40.46 11.84
N ARG A 210 14.01 41.69 11.86
CA ARG A 210 15.38 41.99 12.29
C ARG A 210 15.32 42.81 13.56
N ALA A 211 16.05 42.37 14.57
CA ALA A 211 16.05 42.99 15.88
C ALA A 211 17.48 43.14 16.42
N PHE A 212 17.71 44.17 17.22
CA PHE A 212 18.91 44.26 18.05
C PHE A 212 18.61 43.70 19.43
N LEU A 213 19.40 42.72 19.88
CA LEU A 213 19.40 42.29 21.27
C LEU A 213 20.07 43.37 22.13
N VAL A 214 19.46 43.73 23.24
CA VAL A 214 19.97 44.73 24.19
C VAL A 214 20.35 43.98 25.48
N PRO A 215 21.49 44.28 26.13
CA PRO A 215 22.47 45.34 25.82
C PRO A 215 23.57 44.94 24.82
N GLY A 216 23.58 43.71 24.29
CA GLY A 216 24.68 43.18 23.47
C GLY A 216 24.82 43.75 22.05
N PHE A 217 23.82 44.50 21.56
CA PHE A 217 23.71 45.09 20.22
C PHE A 217 24.01 44.12 19.06
N GLU A 218 23.64 42.86 19.25
CA GLU A 218 23.68 41.81 18.24
C GLU A 218 22.45 41.91 17.34
N GLN A 219 22.66 42.12 16.04
CA GLN A 219 21.57 42.14 15.07
C GLN A 219 21.21 40.71 14.67
N VAL A 220 20.04 40.25 15.10
CA VAL A 220 19.52 38.93 14.77
C VAL A 220 18.43 39.02 13.70
N THR A 221 18.43 38.06 12.77
CA THR A 221 17.28 37.84 11.87
C THR A 221 16.46 36.70 12.44
N LEU A 222 15.22 37.01 12.81
CA LEU A 222 14.29 36.11 13.47
C LEU A 222 13.16 35.72 12.52
N SER A 223 12.89 34.43 12.42
CA SER A 223 11.68 33.89 11.83
C SER A 223 10.71 33.54 12.97
N LEU A 224 9.46 33.99 12.88
CA LEU A 224 8.43 33.69 13.87
C LEU A 224 8.19 32.18 13.94
N SER A 225 8.30 31.59 15.12
CA SER A 225 8.03 30.17 15.33
C SER A 225 6.53 29.86 15.24
N GLY A 226 6.24 28.64 14.79
CA GLY A 226 4.87 28.11 14.66
C GLY A 226 4.05 28.65 13.50
N ILE A 227 4.50 29.70 12.78
CA ILE A 227 3.71 30.34 11.73
C ILE A 227 4.51 30.61 10.45
N GLN A 228 3.80 30.73 9.34
CA GLN A 228 4.35 31.21 8.07
C GLN A 228 3.40 32.20 7.42
N CYS A 229 3.94 33.35 7.03
CA CYS A 229 3.22 34.36 6.27
C CYS A 229 3.42 34.15 4.76
N PRO A 230 2.53 34.68 3.90
CA PRO A 230 2.75 34.74 2.47
C PRO A 230 4.10 35.41 2.14
N PRO A 231 4.93 34.81 1.28
CA PRO A 231 6.28 35.30 1.03
C PRO A 231 6.27 36.57 0.17
N ILE A 232 7.27 37.40 0.38
CA ILE A 232 7.62 38.52 -0.51
C ILE A 232 8.97 38.15 -1.13
N LYS A 233 8.96 37.83 -2.43
CA LYS A 233 10.18 37.54 -3.18
C LYS A 233 10.72 38.83 -3.76
N ARG A 234 12.02 39.04 -3.63
CA ARG A 234 12.72 40.17 -4.24
C ARG A 234 13.50 39.64 -5.45
N GLY A 235 13.12 40.05 -6.65
CA GLY A 235 13.81 39.68 -7.88
C GLY A 235 15.18 40.36 -8.01
N GLU A 236 16.02 39.86 -8.92
CA GLU A 236 17.34 40.45 -9.21
C GLU A 236 17.24 41.90 -9.70
N ASP A 237 16.14 42.28 -10.35
CA ASP A 237 15.84 43.64 -10.80
C ASP A 237 15.40 44.60 -9.68
N GLY A 238 15.37 44.13 -8.43
CA GLY A 238 14.93 44.90 -7.27
C GLY A 238 13.41 45.04 -7.13
N ASN A 239 12.62 44.49 -8.06
CA ASN A 239 11.17 44.45 -7.98
C ASN A 239 10.67 43.42 -6.95
N GLU A 240 9.68 43.79 -6.14
CA GLU A 240 9.13 42.95 -5.07
C GLU A 240 7.86 42.23 -5.55
N GLU A 241 7.97 40.93 -5.82
CA GLU A 241 6.84 40.05 -6.08
C GLU A 241 6.24 39.57 -4.75
N ALA A 242 5.14 40.19 -4.35
CA ALA A 242 4.42 39.86 -3.14
C ALA A 242 3.27 38.89 -3.42
N ALA A 243 3.23 37.77 -2.70
CA ALA A 243 2.06 36.89 -2.71
C ALA A 243 0.80 37.63 -2.20
N PRO A 244 -0.42 37.14 -2.51
CA PRO A 244 -1.66 37.72 -1.99
C PRO A 244 -1.60 37.88 -0.46
N PHE A 245 -2.03 39.04 0.04
CA PHE A 245 -2.00 39.43 1.47
C PHE A 245 -0.60 39.55 2.11
N ALA A 246 0.50 39.36 1.37
CA ALA A 246 1.85 39.47 1.94
C ALA A 246 2.21 40.89 2.40
N LYS A 247 1.85 41.92 1.61
CA LYS A 247 2.04 43.33 1.95
C LYS A 247 1.20 43.74 3.19
N GLU A 248 -0.02 43.22 3.28
CA GLU A 248 -0.89 43.43 4.45
C GLU A 248 -0.33 42.76 5.70
N ALA A 249 0.19 41.53 5.59
CA ALA A 249 0.84 40.83 6.70
C ALA A 249 2.08 41.59 7.21
N ARG A 250 2.92 42.10 6.29
CA ARG A 250 4.07 42.94 6.65
C ARG A 250 3.62 44.21 7.36
N PHE A 251 2.63 44.92 6.82
CA PHE A 251 2.08 46.13 7.43
C PHE A 251 1.48 45.88 8.83
N PHE A 252 0.79 44.74 9.01
CA PHE A 252 0.20 44.35 10.29
C PHE A 252 1.25 44.22 11.40
N VAL A 253 2.43 43.71 11.05
CA VAL A 253 3.56 43.56 11.97
C VAL A 253 4.29 44.90 12.16
N GLU A 254 4.53 45.65 11.08
CA GLU A 254 5.19 46.96 11.15
C GLU A 254 4.44 47.95 12.04
N SER A 255 3.12 48.08 11.87
CA SER A 255 2.29 48.98 12.68
C SER A 255 2.26 48.66 14.18
N ARG A 256 2.63 47.42 14.56
CA ARG A 256 2.57 46.94 15.95
C ARG A 256 3.92 46.82 16.62
N LEU A 257 4.97 46.46 15.89
CA LEU A 257 6.25 46.07 16.49
C LEU A 257 7.44 46.92 16.02
N LEU A 258 7.35 47.61 14.88
CA LEU A 258 8.50 48.35 14.34
C LEU A 258 8.98 49.42 15.34
N HIS A 259 10.27 49.40 15.66
CA HIS A 259 10.94 50.28 16.61
C HIS A 259 10.31 50.25 18.03
N ARG A 260 9.68 49.14 18.42
CA ARG A 260 9.21 48.93 19.79
C ARG A 260 10.13 48.00 20.57
N ASP A 261 10.11 48.18 21.88
CA ASP A 261 10.77 47.29 22.82
C ASP A 261 9.94 46.02 22.96
N VAL A 262 10.59 44.87 22.76
CA VAL A 262 9.98 43.55 22.82
C VAL A 262 10.88 42.59 23.57
N GLN A 263 10.32 41.47 24.02
CA GLN A 263 11.11 40.33 24.49
C GLN A 263 11.14 39.26 23.41
N LEU A 264 12.35 38.81 23.06
CA LEU A 264 12.56 37.73 22.11
C LEU A 264 12.92 36.45 22.85
N ILE A 265 12.23 35.37 22.52
CA ILE A 265 12.53 34.02 23.02
C ILE A 265 13.05 33.21 21.85
N LEU A 266 14.34 32.86 21.89
CA LEU A 266 14.99 32.05 20.85
C LEU A 266 14.79 30.57 21.14
N GLN A 267 14.26 29.83 20.17
CA GLN A 267 13.80 28.44 20.33
C GLN A 267 14.56 27.46 19.43
N GLY A 268 15.03 27.90 18.27
CA GLY A 268 15.70 27.02 17.32
C GLY A 268 16.42 27.76 16.20
N VAL A 269 17.01 26.99 15.29
CA VAL A 269 17.62 27.48 14.04
C VAL A 269 17.10 26.63 12.89
N ASP A 270 16.68 27.28 11.80
CA ASP A 270 16.28 26.59 10.57
C ASP A 270 17.52 26.12 9.78
N LYS A 271 17.34 25.22 8.81
CA LYS A 271 18.41 24.66 7.95
C LYS A 271 19.27 25.72 7.26
N ASN A 272 18.70 26.91 7.03
CA ASN A 272 19.37 28.05 6.42
C ASN A 272 20.13 28.94 7.42
N GLY A 273 20.26 28.52 8.68
CA GLY A 273 20.93 29.30 9.73
C GLY A 273 20.10 30.47 10.28
N THR A 274 18.80 30.55 9.98
CA THR A 274 17.94 31.61 10.51
C THR A 274 17.39 31.23 11.88
N LEU A 275 17.45 32.16 12.85
CA LEU A 275 16.93 31.93 14.19
C LEU A 275 15.40 31.87 14.19
N LEU A 276 14.85 30.90 14.89
CA LEU A 276 13.43 30.73 15.15
C LEU A 276 13.12 31.21 16.55
N GLY A 277 12.05 31.99 16.71
CA GLY A 277 11.63 32.40 18.03
C GLY A 277 10.32 33.13 18.08
N THR A 278 9.88 33.36 19.31
CA THR A 278 8.63 34.05 19.62
C THR A 278 8.91 35.48 20.05
N VAL A 279 8.12 36.43 19.53
CA VAL A 279 8.11 37.81 20.00
C VAL A 279 7.00 37.98 21.03
N VAL A 280 7.39 38.35 22.24
CA VAL A 280 6.48 38.64 23.34
C VAL A 280 6.43 40.15 23.53
N HIS A 281 5.21 40.69 23.54
CA HIS A 281 4.91 42.08 23.84
C HIS A 281 3.85 42.13 24.95
N GLU A 282 3.77 43.22 25.71
CA GLU A 282 2.82 43.37 26.84
C GLU A 282 1.36 43.15 26.44
N LYS A 283 1.04 43.37 25.17
CA LYS A 283 -0.31 43.25 24.58
C LYS A 283 -0.61 41.85 24.00
N GLY A 284 0.33 40.91 24.09
CA GLY A 284 0.19 39.53 23.59
C GLY A 284 1.21 39.13 22.51
N SER A 285 1.11 37.88 22.06
CA SER A 285 2.00 37.31 21.03
C SER A 285 1.57 37.70 19.63
N ILE A 286 2.52 38.21 18.82
CA ILE A 286 2.25 38.61 17.44
C ILE A 286 1.86 37.42 16.55
N SER A 287 2.43 36.23 16.80
CA SER A 287 2.16 35.03 16.00
C SER A 287 0.69 34.64 16.09
N LEU A 288 0.09 34.76 17.28
CA LEU A 288 -1.32 34.46 17.52
C LEU A 288 -2.23 35.44 16.79
N GLU A 289 -1.92 36.74 16.86
CA GLU A 289 -2.72 37.78 16.21
C GLU A 289 -2.66 37.69 14.68
N LEU A 290 -1.50 37.33 14.11
CA LEU A 290 -1.36 37.09 12.67
C LEU A 290 -2.24 35.92 12.18
N VAL A 291 -2.30 34.84 12.95
CA VAL A 291 -3.12 33.67 12.62
C VAL A 291 -4.61 33.96 12.84
N ARG A 292 -4.99 34.66 13.92
CA ARG A 292 -6.38 35.10 14.15
C ARG A 292 -6.90 36.00 13.03
N ALA A 293 -6.04 36.88 12.52
CA ALA A 293 -6.35 37.70 11.36
C ALA A 293 -6.42 36.88 10.06
N GLY A 294 -5.88 35.66 10.00
CA GLY A 294 -5.79 34.90 8.75
C GLY A 294 -4.73 35.47 7.79
N LEU A 295 -3.71 36.14 8.32
CA LEU A 295 -2.55 36.64 7.57
C LEU A 295 -1.35 35.67 7.62
N ALA A 296 -1.43 34.66 8.48
CA ALA A 296 -0.46 33.59 8.61
C ALA A 296 -1.15 32.23 8.73
N ARG A 297 -0.45 31.18 8.34
CA ARG A 297 -0.83 29.77 8.55
C ARG A 297 0.08 29.14 9.59
N VAL A 298 -0.41 28.10 10.27
CA VAL A 298 0.37 27.36 11.27
C VAL A 298 1.30 26.36 10.58
N VAL A 299 2.54 26.26 11.06
CA VAL A 299 3.56 25.35 10.54
C VAL A 299 3.93 24.32 11.60
N ASP A 300 3.71 23.04 11.30
CA ASP A 300 3.75 21.98 12.32
C ASP A 300 5.15 21.77 12.92
N TRP A 301 6.21 21.72 12.11
CA TRP A 301 7.57 21.44 12.59
C TRP A 301 8.10 22.55 13.51
N SER A 302 7.70 23.80 13.29
CA SER A 302 8.11 24.93 14.12
C SER A 302 7.11 25.22 15.24
N SER A 303 5.87 24.71 15.15
CA SER A 303 4.87 24.82 16.21
C SER A 303 5.17 23.91 17.40
N SER A 304 5.84 22.78 17.20
CA SER A 304 6.28 21.93 18.31
C SER A 304 7.38 22.58 19.17
N LEU A 305 7.99 23.67 18.68
CA LEU A 305 9.01 24.42 19.41
C LEU A 305 8.41 25.56 20.26
N CYS A 306 7.10 25.84 20.15
CA CYS A 306 6.45 26.93 20.85
C CYS A 306 5.38 26.44 21.83
N ASP A 307 5.31 27.07 23.01
CA ASP A 307 4.38 26.68 24.08
C ASP A 307 2.90 26.96 23.71
N ASN A 308 2.66 27.86 22.77
CA ASN A 308 1.32 28.29 22.34
C ASN A 308 0.78 27.55 21.10
N ALA A 309 1.29 26.35 20.80
CA ALA A 309 0.88 25.56 19.63
C ALA A 309 -0.64 25.31 19.58
N LYS A 310 -1.27 25.01 20.72
CA LYS A 310 -2.72 24.77 20.82
C LYS A 310 -3.54 26.01 20.45
N GLU A 311 -3.17 27.16 21.02
CA GLU A 311 -3.85 28.44 20.75
C GLU A 311 -3.70 28.90 19.28
N LEU A 312 -2.54 28.67 18.68
CA LEU A 312 -2.31 28.97 17.25
C LEU A 312 -3.23 28.14 16.35
N ARG A 313 -3.44 26.87 16.66
CA ARG A 313 -4.33 25.99 15.88
C ARG A 313 -5.80 26.38 16.03
N GLU A 314 -6.23 26.73 17.24
CA GLU A 314 -7.58 27.25 17.47
C GLU A 314 -7.83 28.56 16.72
N ALA A 315 -6.85 29.47 16.72
CA ALA A 315 -6.90 30.70 15.95
C ALA A 315 -7.00 30.43 14.44
N GLU A 316 -6.26 29.45 13.92
CA GLU A 316 -6.32 29.08 12.50
C GLU A 316 -7.68 28.50 12.13
N ARG A 317 -8.26 27.65 12.98
CA ARG A 317 -9.61 27.10 12.80
C ARG A 317 -10.65 28.22 12.74
N GLY A 318 -10.55 29.19 13.64
CA GLY A 318 -11.40 30.38 13.62
C GLY A 318 -11.25 31.22 12.35
N ALA A 319 -10.03 31.39 11.85
CA ALA A 319 -9.77 32.13 10.61
C ALA A 319 -10.30 31.39 9.36
N LYS A 320 -10.14 30.07 9.30
CA LYS A 320 -10.70 29.20 8.25
C LYS A 320 -12.23 29.23 8.23
N ALA A 321 -12.86 29.13 9.40
CA ALA A 321 -14.32 29.20 9.53
C ALA A 321 -14.88 30.54 9.01
N ARG A 322 -14.16 31.64 9.23
CA ARG A 322 -14.51 32.97 8.72
C ARG A 322 -14.08 33.23 7.27
N ARG A 323 -13.40 32.29 6.60
CA ARG A 323 -12.80 32.47 5.27
C ARG A 323 -11.97 33.77 5.17
N ALA A 324 -11.21 34.07 6.22
CA ALA A 324 -10.50 35.33 6.35
C ALA A 324 -9.20 35.35 5.52
N ARG A 325 -9.02 36.40 4.70
CA ARG A 325 -7.82 36.71 3.87
C ARG A 325 -7.24 35.50 3.13
N ILE A 326 -6.15 34.89 3.62
CA ILE A 326 -5.51 33.75 2.94
C ILE A 326 -6.46 32.55 2.78
N TRP A 327 -7.55 32.50 3.56
CA TRP A 327 -8.58 31.46 3.53
C TRP A 327 -9.82 31.86 2.72
N LYS A 328 -9.79 32.94 1.93
CA LYS A 328 -10.95 33.40 1.13
C LYS A 328 -11.47 32.31 0.19
N ASP A 329 -10.56 31.60 -0.47
CA ASP A 329 -10.87 30.54 -1.44
C ASP A 329 -10.78 29.13 -0.80
N TYR A 330 -10.81 29.04 0.53
CA TYR A 330 -10.73 27.77 1.23
C TYR A 330 -11.98 26.93 1.00
N THR A 331 -11.84 25.81 0.29
CA THR A 331 -12.88 24.79 0.19
C THR A 331 -12.70 23.76 1.31
N PRO A 332 -13.66 23.62 2.24
CA PRO A 332 -13.60 22.53 3.20
C PRO A 332 -13.70 21.20 2.45
N PRO A 333 -12.93 20.17 2.83
CA PRO A 333 -13.09 18.83 2.27
C PRO A 333 -14.54 18.37 2.49
N GLN A 334 -15.16 17.79 1.48
CA GLN A 334 -16.48 17.16 1.61
C GLN A 334 -16.31 15.89 2.47
N VAL A 335 -16.46 16.05 3.78
CA VAL A 335 -16.53 14.93 4.72
C VAL A 335 -17.75 14.11 4.34
N ALA A 336 -17.55 12.84 4.00
CA ALA A 336 -18.68 11.95 3.76
C ALA A 336 -19.44 11.74 5.08
N GLN A 337 -20.75 11.56 4.98
CA GLN A 337 -21.65 11.43 6.11
C GLN A 337 -21.18 10.29 7.05
N GLU A 338 -21.23 10.54 8.36
CA GLU A 338 -20.94 9.53 9.38
C GLU A 338 -21.79 8.28 9.13
N SER A 339 -21.15 7.11 9.11
CA SER A 339 -21.82 5.82 8.88
C SER A 339 -21.45 4.83 9.98
N GLN A 340 -22.43 4.00 10.37
CA GLN A 340 -22.19 2.88 11.26
C GLN A 340 -21.95 1.63 10.44
N ALA A 341 -20.78 1.01 10.61
CA ALA A 341 -20.42 -0.18 9.85
C ALA A 341 -19.82 -1.26 10.76
N ARG A 342 -19.86 -2.52 10.31
CA ARG A 342 -19.24 -3.65 11.00
C ARG A 342 -17.89 -3.97 10.39
N VAL A 343 -16.85 -4.15 11.20
CA VAL A 343 -15.52 -4.53 10.68
C VAL A 343 -15.50 -6.01 10.30
N VAL A 344 -15.23 -6.30 9.04
CA VAL A 344 -15.22 -7.67 8.48
C VAL A 344 -13.80 -8.22 8.36
N GLU A 345 -12.85 -7.40 7.90
CA GLU A 345 -11.48 -7.84 7.65
C GLU A 345 -10.48 -6.73 8.01
N ILE A 346 -9.36 -7.10 8.60
CA ILE A 346 -8.22 -6.21 8.83
C ILE A 346 -7.07 -6.63 7.92
N VAL A 347 -6.72 -5.74 7.00
CA VAL A 347 -5.74 -6.01 5.96
C VAL A 347 -4.33 -5.83 6.52
N SER A 348 -4.07 -4.67 7.14
CA SER A 348 -2.80 -4.24 7.74
C SER A 348 -3.04 -3.51 9.07
N GLY A 349 -1.97 -3.07 9.74
CA GLY A 349 -2.06 -2.29 10.99
C GLY A 349 -2.75 -0.92 10.85
N ASP A 350 -3.06 -0.48 9.63
CA ASP A 350 -3.74 0.79 9.33
C ASP A 350 -4.91 0.64 8.35
N THR A 351 -5.14 -0.51 7.73
CA THR A 351 -6.17 -0.68 6.69
C THR A 351 -7.13 -1.80 7.04
N LEU A 352 -8.42 -1.51 6.91
CA LEU A 352 -9.50 -2.44 7.21
C LEU A 352 -10.65 -2.34 6.22
N VAL A 353 -11.48 -3.38 6.20
CA VAL A 353 -12.70 -3.48 5.40
C VAL A 353 -13.88 -3.49 6.36
N VAL A 354 -14.80 -2.55 6.14
CA VAL A 354 -16.07 -2.48 6.85
C VAL A 354 -17.20 -2.89 5.92
N GLN A 355 -18.27 -3.40 6.51
CA GLN A 355 -19.52 -3.70 5.84
C GLN A 355 -20.62 -2.83 6.43
N ASP A 356 -21.33 -2.11 5.56
CA ASP A 356 -22.46 -1.28 5.95
C ASP A 356 -23.72 -2.12 6.23
N ALA A 357 -24.79 -1.51 6.73
CA ALA A 357 -26.06 -2.18 7.01
C ALA A 357 -26.67 -2.85 5.77
N ASP A 358 -26.45 -2.28 4.58
CA ASP A 358 -26.91 -2.79 3.29
C ASP A 358 -26.06 -3.96 2.75
N GLY A 359 -25.02 -4.37 3.48
CA GLY A 359 -24.14 -5.48 3.11
C GLY A 359 -22.99 -5.10 2.16
N ALA A 360 -22.91 -3.84 1.74
CA ALA A 360 -21.80 -3.34 0.90
C ALA A 360 -20.48 -3.27 1.69
N GLU A 361 -19.40 -3.81 1.10
CA GLU A 361 -18.06 -3.74 1.69
C GLU A 361 -17.28 -2.52 1.17
N ALA A 362 -16.69 -1.75 2.08
CA ALA A 362 -15.83 -0.61 1.78
C ALA A 362 -14.47 -0.74 2.50
N ARG A 363 -13.38 -0.41 1.79
CA ARG A 363 -12.02 -0.44 2.33
C ARG A 363 -11.58 0.95 2.76
N TYR A 364 -11.18 1.09 4.02
CA TYR A 364 -10.68 2.33 4.60
C TYR A 364 -9.29 2.15 5.21
N THR A 365 -8.45 3.17 5.06
CA THR A 365 -7.19 3.31 5.78
C THR A 365 -7.37 4.33 6.91
N LEU A 366 -6.80 4.08 8.08
CA LEU A 366 -6.82 5.00 9.21
C LEU A 366 -6.13 6.31 8.83
N SER A 367 -6.81 7.42 9.06
CA SER A 367 -6.33 8.73 8.64
C SER A 367 -5.14 9.23 9.47
N SER A 368 -4.25 9.96 8.80
CA SER A 368 -3.07 10.61 9.39
C SER A 368 -2.12 9.74 10.23
N ILE A 369 -2.21 8.41 10.12
CA ILE A 369 -1.24 7.48 10.71
C ILE A 369 -0.53 6.67 9.63
N ARG A 370 0.61 6.08 10.00
CA ARG A 370 1.33 5.10 9.20
C ARG A 370 1.70 3.92 10.09
N ALA A 371 1.12 2.76 9.77
CA ALA A 371 1.52 1.51 10.40
C ALA A 371 2.73 0.91 9.67
N PRO A 372 3.54 0.08 10.36
CA PRO A 372 4.62 -0.68 9.73
C PRO A 372 4.08 -1.57 8.60
N ARG A 373 4.77 -1.58 7.45
CA ARG A 373 4.29 -2.26 6.26
C ARG A 373 4.37 -3.78 6.39
N MET A 374 3.25 -4.42 6.07
CA MET A 374 3.18 -5.86 5.82
C MET A 374 3.52 -6.12 4.35
N GLY A 375 4.53 -6.97 4.11
CA GLY A 375 4.99 -7.33 2.76
C GLY A 375 5.80 -8.62 2.79
N LYS A 376 6.55 -8.91 1.71
CA LYS A 376 7.45 -10.07 1.64
C LYS A 376 8.48 -10.05 2.77
N ASP A 377 8.95 -8.85 3.11
CA ASP A 377 9.78 -8.56 4.28
C ASP A 377 9.02 -7.58 5.20
N PRO A 378 8.30 -8.09 6.23
CA PRO A 378 7.53 -7.24 7.14
C PRO A 378 8.45 -6.31 7.94
N GLU A 379 8.07 -5.03 8.02
CA GLU A 379 8.72 -4.07 8.91
C GLU A 379 8.56 -4.49 10.39
N PRO A 380 9.47 -4.09 11.29
CA PRO A 380 9.34 -4.37 12.73
C PRO A 380 7.97 -3.94 13.28
N TYR A 381 7.39 -4.73 14.18
CA TYR A 381 6.06 -4.51 14.78
C TYR A 381 4.84 -4.60 13.82
N ALA A 382 5.03 -4.94 12.53
CA ALA A 382 3.92 -5.00 11.58
C ALA A 382 2.85 -6.06 11.93
N SER A 383 3.27 -7.23 12.40
CA SER A 383 2.39 -8.29 12.88
C SER A 383 1.63 -7.89 14.15
N GLU A 384 2.33 -7.25 15.08
CA GLU A 384 1.81 -6.79 16.36
C GLU A 384 0.77 -5.68 16.17
N ALA A 385 1.03 -4.72 15.27
CA ALA A 385 0.08 -3.68 14.90
C ALA A 385 -1.21 -4.26 14.31
N LYS A 386 -1.09 -5.25 13.41
CA LYS A 386 -2.24 -5.94 12.83
C LYS A 386 -3.05 -6.72 13.88
N GLU A 387 -2.37 -7.46 14.76
CA GLU A 387 -3.04 -8.22 15.83
C GLU A 387 -3.69 -7.33 16.89
N ALA A 388 -3.09 -6.18 17.23
CA ALA A 388 -3.69 -5.19 18.11
C ALA A 388 -5.00 -4.66 17.52
N LEU A 389 -4.96 -4.21 16.26
CA LEU A 389 -6.16 -3.74 15.57
C LEU A 389 -7.24 -4.84 15.46
N ARG A 390 -6.82 -6.09 15.24
CA ARG A 390 -7.71 -7.27 15.23
C ARG A 390 -8.47 -7.44 16.53
N LYS A 391 -7.76 -7.52 17.66
CA LYS A 391 -8.38 -7.66 18.98
C LYS A 391 -9.30 -6.50 19.33
N MET A 392 -8.98 -5.30 18.84
CA MET A 392 -9.76 -4.10 19.09
C MET A 392 -11.06 -4.05 18.28
N LEU A 393 -11.02 -4.33 16.97
CA LEU A 393 -12.11 -3.98 16.06
C LEU A 393 -12.83 -5.16 15.40
N ILE A 394 -12.21 -6.34 15.26
CA ILE A 394 -12.76 -7.40 14.40
C ILE A 394 -14.18 -7.81 14.82
N GLY A 395 -15.12 -7.77 13.87
CA GLY A 395 -16.52 -8.15 14.08
C GLY A 395 -17.37 -7.18 14.92
N LYS A 396 -16.80 -6.08 15.44
CA LYS A 396 -17.53 -5.05 16.20
C LYS A 396 -18.16 -4.02 15.27
N LYS A 397 -19.21 -3.36 15.75
CA LYS A 397 -19.78 -2.15 15.12
C LYS A 397 -18.91 -0.94 15.46
N VAL A 398 -18.62 -0.12 14.48
CA VAL A 398 -17.77 1.07 14.57
C VAL A 398 -18.43 2.22 13.83
N LYS A 399 -18.15 3.45 14.27
CA LYS A 399 -18.51 4.65 13.53
C LYS A 399 -17.36 5.01 12.61
N VAL A 400 -17.64 5.13 11.31
CA VAL A 400 -16.66 5.48 10.29
C VAL A 400 -16.92 6.92 9.87
N LEU A 401 -15.89 7.75 9.99
CA LEU A 401 -15.86 9.14 9.54
C LEU A 401 -14.87 9.26 8.39
N PRO A 402 -15.31 9.17 7.12
CA PRO A 402 -14.42 9.34 5.98
C PRO A 402 -13.98 10.80 5.86
N GLU A 403 -12.67 11.03 5.88
CA GLU A 403 -12.12 12.39 5.95
C GLU A 403 -11.55 12.87 4.62
N TYR A 404 -10.80 12.02 3.92
CA TYR A 404 -10.18 12.37 2.64
C TYR A 404 -9.87 11.15 1.78
N ARG A 405 -9.60 11.37 0.50
CA ARG A 405 -9.12 10.32 -0.43
C ARG A 405 -7.80 10.74 -1.03
N ARG A 406 -6.87 9.79 -1.19
CA ARG A 406 -5.62 10.03 -1.89
C ARG A 406 -5.35 8.95 -2.91
N THR A 407 -4.94 9.39 -4.09
CA THR A 407 -4.37 8.51 -5.10
C THR A 407 -2.92 8.23 -4.72
N ILE A 408 -2.60 6.97 -4.44
CA ILE A 408 -1.24 6.54 -4.16
C ILE A 408 -0.76 5.72 -5.34
N GLU A 409 0.37 6.15 -5.92
CA GLU A 409 1.08 5.37 -6.92
C GLU A 409 1.71 4.15 -6.25
N SER A 410 1.26 2.96 -6.64
CA SER A 410 1.86 1.73 -6.17
C SER A 410 3.17 1.47 -6.93
N ALA A 411 4.09 0.70 -6.34
CA ALA A 411 5.44 0.43 -6.87
C ALA A 411 5.47 -0.30 -8.26
N GLY A 412 4.31 -0.56 -8.87
CA GLY A 412 4.15 -1.09 -10.22
C GLY A 412 3.44 -0.14 -11.21
N GLY A 413 3.34 1.15 -10.91
CA GLY A 413 2.80 2.17 -11.84
C GLY A 413 1.28 2.25 -11.95
N GLN A 414 0.52 1.41 -11.23
CA GLN A 414 -0.93 1.56 -11.10
C GLN A 414 -1.26 2.48 -9.93
N ALA A 415 -1.97 3.58 -10.25
CA ALA A 415 -2.51 4.51 -9.28
C ALA A 415 -3.78 3.90 -8.65
N HIS A 416 -3.77 3.72 -7.33
CA HIS A 416 -4.96 3.28 -6.59
C HIS A 416 -5.45 4.38 -5.67
N GLU A 417 -6.74 4.72 -5.79
CA GLU A 417 -7.42 5.62 -4.86
C GLU A 417 -7.61 4.91 -3.51
N ARG A 418 -7.09 5.48 -2.43
CA ARG A 418 -7.31 5.02 -1.06
C ARG A 418 -8.18 6.02 -0.32
N SER A 419 -9.22 5.51 0.32
CA SER A 419 -10.09 6.29 1.21
C SER A 419 -9.55 6.25 2.63
N PHE A 420 -9.39 7.42 3.24
CA PHE A 420 -8.92 7.59 4.60
C PHE A 420 -10.07 7.99 5.53
N ALA A 421 -10.16 7.34 6.69
CA ALA A 421 -11.24 7.56 7.64
C ALA A 421 -10.73 7.50 9.09
N ALA A 422 -11.35 8.30 9.95
CA ALA A 422 -11.25 8.11 11.40
C ALA A 422 -12.28 7.04 11.82
N ILE A 423 -11.84 6.10 12.66
CA ILE A 423 -12.67 4.96 13.09
C ILE A 423 -12.82 5.02 14.59
N LEU A 424 -14.06 5.26 15.03
CA LEU A 424 -14.41 5.46 16.43
C LEU A 424 -15.09 4.19 16.98
N PHE A 425 -14.76 3.85 18.22
CA PHE A 425 -15.46 2.79 18.94
C PHE A 425 -16.88 3.23 19.30
N ASP A 426 -17.88 2.41 18.95
CA ASP A 426 -19.31 2.73 19.15
C ASP A 426 -19.70 3.08 20.59
N LYS A 427 -19.01 2.49 21.59
CA LYS A 427 -19.32 2.67 23.02
C LYS A 427 -18.51 3.75 23.74
N SER A 428 -17.36 4.15 23.20
CA SER A 428 -16.43 5.03 23.92
C SER A 428 -16.02 6.26 23.13
N ASP A 429 -16.46 6.39 21.87
CA ASP A 429 -16.06 7.44 20.93
C ASP A 429 -14.54 7.69 20.89
N LYS A 430 -13.74 6.70 21.30
CA LYS A 430 -12.28 6.75 21.21
C LYS A 430 -11.87 6.41 19.79
N ASN A 431 -10.81 7.05 19.30
CA ASN A 431 -10.28 6.77 17.97
C ASN A 431 -9.36 5.54 18.01
N ALA A 432 -9.59 4.57 17.11
CA ALA A 432 -8.74 3.39 16.98
C ALA A 432 -7.30 3.75 16.56
N ALA A 433 -7.13 4.81 15.76
CA ALA A 433 -5.81 5.30 15.35
C ALA A 433 -5.01 5.84 16.54
N GLU A 434 -5.66 6.57 17.44
CA GLU A 434 -5.06 7.11 18.67
C GLU A 434 -4.57 5.99 19.58
N ALA A 435 -5.37 4.93 19.76
CA ALA A 435 -4.98 3.79 20.57
C ALA A 435 -3.75 3.06 20.00
N LEU A 436 -3.68 2.88 18.68
CA LEU A 436 -2.50 2.27 18.03
C LEU A 436 -1.23 3.13 18.20
N VAL A 437 -1.36 4.45 18.11
CA VAL A 437 -0.24 5.38 18.30
C VAL A 437 0.19 5.40 19.78
N ALA A 438 -0.75 5.41 20.73
CA ALA A 438 -0.47 5.39 22.16
C ALA A 438 0.26 4.11 22.63
N ASP A 439 0.00 2.98 21.95
CA ASP A 439 0.72 1.71 22.15
C ASP A 439 2.09 1.68 21.45
N GLY A 440 2.43 2.69 20.64
CA GLY A 440 3.67 2.78 19.87
C GLY A 440 3.73 1.76 18.72
N LEU A 441 2.59 1.41 18.14
CA LEU A 441 2.47 0.45 17.02
C LEU A 441 2.24 1.14 15.67
N ALA A 442 2.07 2.46 15.67
CA ALA A 442 1.97 3.29 14.47
C ALA A 442 2.62 4.67 14.72
N THR A 443 3.04 5.33 13.65
CA THR A 443 3.57 6.72 13.69
C THR A 443 2.56 7.68 13.09
N VAL A 444 2.61 8.94 13.53
CA VAL A 444 1.76 9.97 12.97
C VAL A 444 2.37 10.46 11.66
N SER A 445 1.59 10.39 10.59
CA SER A 445 2.03 10.89 9.29
C SER A 445 2.17 12.42 9.35
N ARG A 446 3.34 12.91 8.97
CA ARG A 446 3.60 14.36 8.86
C ARG A 446 3.13 14.82 7.49
N HIS A 447 2.06 15.60 7.48
CA HIS A 447 1.41 16.07 6.26
C HIS A 447 2.06 17.35 5.72
N GLY A 448 2.12 17.46 4.39
CA GLY A 448 2.53 18.69 3.70
C GLY A 448 1.48 19.81 3.79
N GLN A 449 1.80 20.98 3.25
CA GLN A 449 0.96 22.19 3.38
C GLN A 449 -0.41 22.12 2.65
N ALA A 450 -0.56 21.24 1.65
CA ALA A 450 -1.77 21.06 0.86
C ALA A 450 -2.48 19.72 1.15
N ASP A 451 -1.94 18.95 2.09
CA ASP A 451 -2.36 17.60 2.38
C ASP A 451 -3.58 17.60 3.31
N GLU A 452 -4.66 16.93 2.90
CA GLU A 452 -5.83 16.71 3.75
C GLU A 452 -5.46 15.80 4.94
N ARG A 453 -5.91 16.17 6.14
CA ARG A 453 -5.50 15.55 7.41
C ARG A 453 -6.71 15.22 8.29
N SER A 454 -6.46 14.39 9.30
CA SER A 454 -7.50 14.00 10.24
C SER A 454 -7.99 15.14 11.12
N GLN A 455 -9.28 15.10 11.47
CA GLN A 455 -9.91 15.98 12.45
C GLN A 455 -9.30 15.75 13.86
N PHE A 456 -8.79 14.55 14.13
CA PHE A 456 -8.18 14.17 15.40
C PHE A 456 -6.64 14.27 15.41
N TYR A 457 -6.04 15.02 14.48
CA TYR A 457 -4.59 15.09 14.32
C TYR A 457 -3.84 15.53 15.58
N ASP A 458 -4.41 16.46 16.36
CA ASP A 458 -3.81 16.96 17.60
C ASP A 458 -3.73 15.85 18.66
N ALA A 459 -4.80 15.07 18.82
CA ALA A 459 -4.83 13.93 19.74
C ALA A 459 -3.84 12.83 19.33
N LEU A 460 -3.64 12.62 18.02
CA LEU A 460 -2.63 11.70 17.52
C LEU A 460 -1.21 12.15 17.86
N LEU A 461 -0.91 13.45 17.75
CA LEU A 461 0.40 14.00 18.10
C LEU A 461 0.67 13.92 19.60
N ASP A 462 -0.32 14.23 20.43
CA ASP A 462 -0.22 14.11 21.89
C ASP A 462 0.03 12.63 22.27
N ALA A 463 -0.68 11.68 21.65
CA ALA A 463 -0.46 10.24 21.85
C ALA A 463 0.93 9.75 21.38
N GLU A 464 1.46 10.30 20.28
CA GLU A 464 2.82 9.98 19.80
C GLU A 464 3.89 10.49 20.76
N ALA A 465 3.70 11.69 21.32
CA ALA A 465 4.58 12.26 22.33
C ALA A 465 4.60 11.38 23.59
N ASP A 466 3.43 10.93 24.06
CA ASP A 466 3.29 10.04 25.21
C ASP A 466 3.95 8.68 24.96
N ALA A 467 3.74 8.08 23.78
CA ALA A 467 4.36 6.81 23.40
C ALA A 467 5.90 6.91 23.30
N THR A 468 6.40 8.04 22.80
CA THR A 468 7.84 8.34 22.70
C THR A 468 8.45 8.55 24.08
N ALA A 469 7.79 9.31 24.96
CA ALA A 469 8.22 9.51 26.34
C ALA A 469 8.24 8.19 27.12
N ALA A 470 7.25 7.33 26.90
CA ALA A 470 7.15 6.00 27.49
C ALA A 470 8.03 4.94 26.81
N LYS A 471 8.71 5.27 25.71
CA LYS A 471 9.55 4.35 24.90
C LYS A 471 8.83 3.04 24.54
N ARG A 472 7.56 3.12 24.15
CA ARG A 472 6.72 1.96 23.81
C ARG A 472 6.89 1.53 22.35
N GLY A 473 6.78 0.22 22.11
CA GLY A 473 6.77 -0.36 20.77
C GLY A 473 7.95 0.09 19.90
N MET A 474 7.63 0.74 18.78
CA MET A 474 8.62 1.21 17.81
C MET A 474 9.52 2.36 18.31
N HIS A 475 9.16 3.02 19.40
CA HIS A 475 9.97 4.05 20.06
C HIS A 475 10.87 3.49 21.17
N SER A 476 10.85 2.17 21.40
CA SER A 476 11.75 1.53 22.35
C SER A 476 13.19 1.50 21.83
N ALA A 477 14.15 1.71 22.73
CA ALA A 477 15.58 1.54 22.44
C ALA A 477 16.00 0.07 22.34
N THR A 478 15.15 -0.88 22.75
CA THR A 478 15.45 -2.31 22.65
C THR A 478 15.28 -2.79 21.22
N PRO A 479 16.28 -3.49 20.63
CA PRO A 479 16.17 -4.03 19.28
C PRO A 479 14.99 -5.01 19.19
N PHE A 480 14.16 -4.83 18.17
CA PHE A 480 12.99 -5.67 17.92
C PHE A 480 13.41 -7.13 17.70
N LYS A 481 12.93 -8.02 18.57
CA LYS A 481 13.09 -9.46 18.39
C LYS A 481 11.89 -10.00 17.63
N ARG A 482 12.07 -10.27 16.34
CA ARG A 482 11.03 -10.93 15.53
C ARG A 482 10.75 -12.31 16.14
N GLY A 483 9.48 -12.60 16.42
CA GLY A 483 9.04 -13.93 16.84
C GLY A 483 9.40 -15.00 15.80
N ALA A 484 9.47 -16.26 16.21
CA ALA A 484 9.67 -17.36 15.28
C ALA A 484 8.56 -17.34 14.22
N ALA A 485 8.93 -17.41 12.94
CA ALA A 485 7.94 -17.49 11.87
C ALA A 485 7.08 -18.75 12.06
N PRO A 486 5.76 -18.67 11.81
CA PRO A 486 4.90 -19.82 11.98
C PRO A 486 5.33 -20.94 11.03
N THR A 487 5.30 -22.18 11.51
CA THR A 487 5.58 -23.34 10.67
C THR A 487 4.40 -23.54 9.71
N ASP A 488 4.61 -23.29 8.42
CA ASP A 488 3.55 -23.41 7.42
C ASP A 488 3.38 -24.85 6.93
N LEU A 489 2.31 -25.50 7.38
CA LEU A 489 1.86 -26.82 6.93
C LEU A 489 0.74 -26.73 5.87
N SER A 490 0.36 -25.52 5.44
CA SER A 490 -0.71 -25.30 4.46
C SER A 490 -0.28 -25.58 3.01
N LEU A 491 1.02 -25.71 2.76
CA LEU A 491 1.61 -25.90 1.44
C LEU A 491 1.55 -27.38 1.00
N PRO A 492 1.26 -27.68 -0.29
CA PRO A 492 1.24 -29.06 -0.80
C PRO A 492 2.57 -29.81 -0.61
N ALA A 493 3.71 -29.09 -0.66
CA ALA A 493 5.04 -29.64 -0.42
C ALA A 493 5.28 -30.05 1.05
N ALA A 494 4.47 -29.56 1.99
CA ALA A 494 4.58 -29.86 3.41
C ALA A 494 3.74 -31.08 3.85
N LYS A 495 3.13 -31.82 2.91
CA LYS A 495 2.22 -32.95 3.19
C LYS A 495 2.79 -33.99 4.17
N ASP A 496 4.06 -34.38 4.01
CA ASP A 496 4.66 -35.42 4.85
C ASP A 496 4.93 -34.90 6.26
N ARG A 497 5.23 -33.60 6.36
CA ARG A 497 5.37 -32.88 7.63
C ARG A 497 4.00 -32.67 8.30
N ALA A 498 2.93 -32.43 7.54
CA ALA A 498 1.57 -32.35 8.09
C ALA A 498 1.13 -33.68 8.74
N LYS A 499 1.46 -34.81 8.12
CA LYS A 499 1.18 -36.14 8.68
C LYS A 499 1.86 -36.39 10.01
N SER A 500 3.13 -35.99 10.17
CA SER A 500 3.84 -36.17 11.43
C SER A 500 3.26 -35.34 12.58
N PHE A 501 2.58 -34.23 12.27
CA PHE A 501 1.93 -33.37 13.28
C PHE A 501 0.52 -33.85 13.66
N LEU A 502 -0.11 -34.74 12.89
CA LEU A 502 -1.47 -35.21 13.16
C LEU A 502 -1.60 -35.83 14.56
N SER A 503 -0.64 -36.66 14.98
CA SER A 503 -0.66 -37.33 16.29
C SER A 503 -0.53 -36.35 17.47
N ASN A 504 0.06 -35.17 17.24
CA ASN A 504 0.15 -34.11 18.22
C ASN A 504 -1.18 -33.35 18.33
N PHE A 505 -1.81 -33.07 17.18
CA PHE A 505 -3.08 -32.36 17.13
C PHE A 505 -4.26 -33.19 17.66
N THR A 506 -4.33 -34.47 17.33
CA THR A 506 -5.38 -35.36 17.86
C THR A 506 -5.25 -35.56 19.37
N ARG A 507 -4.03 -35.62 19.90
CA ARG A 507 -3.77 -35.68 21.35
C ARG A 507 -4.05 -34.36 22.06
N GLY A 508 -3.84 -33.24 21.36
CA GLY A 508 -4.09 -31.89 21.86
C GLY A 508 -5.58 -31.55 22.03
N GLY A 509 -6.47 -32.28 21.34
CA GLY A 509 -7.91 -32.05 21.39
C GLY A 509 -8.30 -30.66 20.89
N ALA A 510 -9.05 -29.92 21.70
CA ALA A 510 -9.52 -28.58 21.41
C ALA A 510 -8.38 -27.53 21.53
N MET A 511 -7.91 -27.03 20.39
CA MET A 511 -6.81 -26.07 20.30
C MET A 511 -7.31 -24.67 19.95
N ARG A 512 -6.69 -23.63 20.52
CA ARG A 512 -6.99 -22.24 20.15
C ARG A 512 -6.22 -21.84 18.90
N GLY A 513 -6.91 -21.22 17.95
CA GLY A 513 -6.31 -20.69 16.74
C GLY A 513 -7.02 -19.44 16.22
N VAL A 514 -6.39 -18.77 15.27
CA VAL A 514 -6.92 -17.60 14.58
C VAL A 514 -7.11 -17.94 13.11
N VAL A 515 -8.31 -17.73 12.58
CA VAL A 515 -8.56 -17.94 11.15
C VAL A 515 -7.88 -16.83 10.35
N GLN A 516 -6.85 -17.17 9.59
CA GLN A 516 -6.10 -16.20 8.79
C GLN A 516 -6.78 -15.94 7.44
N PHE A 517 -7.38 -16.97 6.84
CA PHE A 517 -7.96 -16.88 5.51
C PHE A 517 -9.07 -17.92 5.31
N VAL A 518 -10.08 -17.59 4.50
CA VAL A 518 -11.17 -18.50 4.12
C VAL A 518 -11.02 -18.81 2.63
N LEU A 519 -10.77 -20.09 2.30
CA LEU A 519 -10.56 -20.55 0.92
C LEU A 519 -11.89 -20.88 0.22
N ASN A 520 -12.80 -21.51 0.96
CA ASN A 520 -14.16 -21.85 0.56
C ASN A 520 -15.03 -21.91 1.83
N GLY A 521 -16.36 -22.04 1.70
CA GLY A 521 -17.28 -22.21 2.82
C GLY A 521 -16.84 -23.29 3.82
N SER A 522 -16.27 -24.40 3.33
CA SER A 522 -15.79 -25.52 4.15
C SER A 522 -14.27 -25.59 4.37
N ARG A 523 -13.46 -24.69 3.79
CA ARG A 523 -11.99 -24.74 3.89
C ARG A 523 -11.42 -23.42 4.38
N VAL A 524 -10.65 -23.47 5.45
CA VAL A 524 -10.05 -22.29 6.07
C VAL A 524 -8.59 -22.52 6.43
N LYS A 525 -7.80 -21.45 6.45
CA LYS A 525 -6.44 -21.46 6.98
C LYS A 525 -6.47 -20.94 8.42
N VAL A 526 -5.93 -21.72 9.34
CA VAL A 526 -5.92 -21.39 10.77
C VAL A 526 -4.49 -21.39 11.29
N LEU A 527 -4.12 -20.33 12.01
CA LEU A 527 -2.88 -20.25 12.77
C LEU A 527 -3.15 -20.75 14.19
N LEU A 528 -2.61 -21.91 14.55
CA LEU A 528 -2.68 -22.46 15.90
C LEU A 528 -1.70 -21.71 16.81
N SER A 529 -2.21 -21.07 17.86
CA SER A 529 -1.43 -20.11 18.66
C SER A 529 -0.36 -20.79 19.52
N LYS A 530 -0.66 -21.98 20.07
CA LYS A 530 0.25 -22.69 20.98
C LYS A 530 1.46 -23.28 20.25
N ASP A 531 1.20 -23.91 19.10
CA ASP A 531 2.22 -24.59 18.31
C ASP A 531 2.85 -23.69 17.24
N ASN A 532 2.39 -22.43 17.14
CA ASN A 532 2.80 -21.44 16.15
C ASN A 532 2.85 -22.04 14.73
N CYS A 533 1.75 -22.69 14.34
CA CYS A 533 1.68 -23.48 13.12
C CYS A 533 0.47 -23.08 12.28
N LEU A 534 0.68 -22.87 10.97
CA LEU A 534 -0.37 -22.54 10.01
C LEU A 534 -0.83 -23.81 9.32
N ILE A 535 -2.12 -24.15 9.47
CA ILE A 535 -2.73 -25.34 8.87
C ILE A 535 -3.87 -24.95 7.93
N THR A 536 -4.09 -25.77 6.89
CA THR A 536 -5.34 -25.74 6.12
C THR A 536 -6.29 -26.76 6.73
N LEU A 537 -7.44 -26.29 7.23
CA LEU A 537 -8.48 -27.12 7.82
C LEU A 537 -9.71 -27.16 6.90
N GLY A 538 -10.16 -28.36 6.57
CA GLY A 538 -11.47 -28.64 6.00
C GLY A 538 -12.46 -29.04 7.09
N LEU A 539 -13.67 -28.50 7.04
CA LEU A 539 -14.74 -28.86 7.95
C LEU A 539 -15.11 -30.35 7.79
N ALA A 540 -15.04 -31.10 8.88
CA ALA A 540 -15.39 -32.51 8.91
C ALA A 540 -16.90 -32.69 8.71
N GLY A 541 -17.29 -33.74 7.98
CA GLY A 541 -18.68 -34.17 7.83
C GLY A 541 -19.57 -33.30 6.93
N VAL A 542 -19.06 -32.21 6.35
CA VAL A 542 -19.86 -31.29 5.53
C VAL A 542 -19.25 -31.03 4.16
N ARG A 543 -20.11 -30.96 3.14
CA ARG A 543 -19.77 -30.51 1.80
C ARG A 543 -20.45 -29.17 1.55
N CYS A 544 -19.66 -28.15 1.25
CA CYS A 544 -20.17 -26.86 0.76
C CYS A 544 -20.09 -26.83 -0.77
N PRO A 545 -21.04 -26.12 -1.43
CA PRO A 545 -20.94 -25.86 -2.86
C PRO A 545 -19.64 -25.14 -3.22
N SER A 546 -19.15 -25.37 -4.42
CA SER A 546 -17.92 -24.73 -4.92
C SER A 546 -18.14 -23.23 -5.14
N CYS A 547 -17.34 -22.36 -4.52
CA CYS A 547 -17.38 -20.92 -4.78
C CYS A 547 -16.76 -20.56 -6.14
N SER A 548 -17.12 -19.39 -6.68
CA SER A 548 -16.55 -18.88 -7.92
C SER A 548 -15.04 -18.64 -7.76
N ARG A 549 -14.25 -19.00 -8.78
CA ARG A 549 -12.79 -18.80 -8.76
C ARG A 549 -12.41 -17.60 -9.60
N ARG A 550 -12.01 -16.51 -8.95
CA ARG A 550 -11.51 -15.30 -9.63
C ARG A 550 -10.27 -15.55 -10.50
N ASP A 551 -9.38 -16.47 -10.10
CA ASP A 551 -8.12 -16.71 -10.82
C ASP A 551 -8.32 -17.47 -12.15
N THR A 552 -9.37 -18.30 -12.25
CA THR A 552 -9.65 -19.13 -13.43
C THR A 552 -10.94 -18.72 -14.15
N GLY A 553 -11.67 -17.73 -13.64
CA GLY A 553 -12.96 -17.28 -14.17
C GLY A 553 -14.08 -18.33 -14.11
N ALA A 554 -13.89 -19.43 -13.37
CA ALA A 554 -14.86 -20.51 -13.29
C ALA A 554 -16.05 -20.09 -12.42
N ALA A 555 -17.27 -20.23 -12.96
CA ALA A 555 -18.50 -19.99 -12.24
C ALA A 555 -18.63 -20.98 -11.07
N GLY A 556 -19.05 -20.48 -9.92
CA GLY A 556 -19.31 -21.30 -8.73
C GLY A 556 -20.61 -22.10 -8.89
N GLU A 557 -20.76 -23.14 -8.07
CA GLU A 557 -22.03 -23.81 -7.86
C GLU A 557 -23.02 -22.85 -7.16
N PRO A 558 -24.34 -23.01 -7.36
CA PRO A 558 -25.34 -22.20 -6.68
C PRO A 558 -25.11 -22.16 -5.16
N TYR A 559 -25.26 -20.96 -4.58
CA TYR A 559 -25.02 -20.69 -3.15
C TYR A 559 -23.57 -20.87 -2.65
N GLY A 560 -22.60 -21.18 -3.51
CA GLY A 560 -21.19 -21.31 -3.13
C GLY A 560 -20.56 -20.00 -2.65
N ASP A 561 -20.86 -18.89 -3.32
CA ASP A 561 -20.37 -17.56 -2.93
C ASP A 561 -21.04 -17.04 -1.64
N GLU A 562 -22.30 -17.42 -1.41
CA GLU A 562 -22.99 -17.14 -0.14
C GLU A 562 -22.43 -17.95 1.02
N ALA A 563 -22.09 -19.23 0.81
CA ALA A 563 -21.43 -20.06 1.80
C ALA A 563 -20.05 -19.49 2.18
N LEU A 564 -19.28 -19.03 1.18
CA LEU A 564 -18.02 -18.33 1.40
C LEU A 564 -18.22 -17.03 2.20
N ALA A 565 -19.22 -16.22 1.83
CA ALA A 565 -19.53 -14.96 2.51
C ALA A 565 -19.96 -15.18 3.96
N MET A 566 -20.78 -16.20 4.24
CA MET A 566 -21.20 -16.54 5.61
C MET A 566 -20.01 -17.01 6.46
N THR A 567 -19.19 -17.93 5.95
CA THR A 567 -17.99 -18.38 6.66
C THR A 567 -17.02 -17.22 6.91
N ARG A 568 -16.79 -16.36 5.91
CA ARG A 568 -15.99 -15.11 6.05
C ARG A 568 -16.57 -14.22 7.14
N ALA A 569 -17.88 -13.96 7.13
CA ALA A 569 -18.54 -13.11 8.09
C ALA A 569 -18.56 -13.67 9.52
N LEU A 570 -18.44 -15.01 9.71
CA LEU A 570 -18.51 -15.70 11.01
C LEU A 570 -17.15 -16.04 11.61
N CYS A 571 -16.13 -16.40 10.83
CA CYS A 571 -14.86 -16.88 11.38
C CYS A 571 -13.60 -16.11 10.96
N LEU A 572 -13.62 -15.32 9.87
CA LEU A 572 -12.42 -14.64 9.39
C LEU A 572 -11.79 -13.75 10.49
N GLN A 573 -10.49 -13.96 10.76
CA GLN A 573 -9.70 -13.24 11.75
C GLN A 573 -10.25 -13.27 13.18
N ARG A 574 -11.14 -14.21 13.48
CA ARG A 574 -11.62 -14.45 14.84
C ARG A 574 -10.82 -15.53 15.53
N ASP A 575 -10.74 -15.42 16.85
CA ASP A 575 -10.21 -16.47 17.70
C ASP A 575 -11.25 -17.61 17.73
N VAL A 576 -10.82 -18.80 17.34
CA VAL A 576 -11.66 -20.00 17.25
C VAL A 576 -11.02 -21.13 18.02
N THR A 577 -11.83 -22.12 18.37
CA THR A 577 -11.33 -23.40 18.88
C THR A 577 -11.46 -24.44 17.78
N VAL A 578 -10.38 -25.17 17.53
CA VAL A 578 -10.26 -26.14 16.45
C VAL A 578 -9.98 -27.51 17.04
N GLU A 579 -10.72 -28.50 16.56
CA GLU A 579 -10.50 -29.91 16.85
C GLU A 579 -10.13 -30.62 15.55
N VAL A 580 -8.98 -31.29 15.53
CA VAL A 580 -8.46 -31.97 14.33
C VAL A 580 -8.71 -33.47 14.47
N GLU A 581 -9.39 -34.06 13.48
CA GLU A 581 -9.75 -35.49 13.45
C GLU A 581 -8.81 -36.29 12.54
N GLY A 582 -8.38 -35.72 11.42
CA GLY A 582 -7.62 -36.44 10.40
C GLY A 582 -6.83 -35.55 9.45
N VAL A 583 -6.08 -36.17 8.54
CA VAL A 583 -5.36 -35.48 7.46
C VAL A 583 -5.56 -36.24 6.15
N ASN A 584 -5.77 -35.51 5.05
CA ASN A 584 -5.86 -36.12 3.73
C ASN A 584 -4.46 -36.38 3.18
N ASP A 585 -4.11 -37.66 2.98
CA ASP A 585 -2.79 -38.10 2.55
C ASP A 585 -2.32 -37.51 1.21
N LYS A 586 -3.25 -37.18 0.31
CA LYS A 586 -2.96 -36.67 -1.02
C LYS A 586 -2.71 -35.15 -1.03
N THR A 587 -3.40 -34.42 -0.16
CA THR A 587 -3.43 -32.95 -0.20
C THR A 587 -2.79 -32.27 1.01
N GLY A 588 -2.56 -33.00 2.10
CA GLY A 588 -2.03 -32.44 3.36
C GLY A 588 -3.04 -31.57 4.13
N VAL A 589 -4.32 -31.55 3.71
CA VAL A 589 -5.38 -30.79 4.37
C VAL A 589 -5.88 -31.55 5.59
N PHE A 590 -5.94 -30.88 6.74
CA PHE A 590 -6.50 -31.44 7.98
C PHE A 590 -8.03 -31.43 7.92
N SER A 591 -8.68 -32.46 8.42
CA SER A 591 -10.14 -32.52 8.61
C SER A 591 -10.47 -32.32 10.08
N GLY A 592 -11.45 -31.47 10.38
CA GLY A 592 -11.82 -31.21 11.77
C GLY A 592 -13.00 -30.25 11.94
N SER A 593 -13.31 -29.94 13.20
CA SER A 593 -14.42 -29.05 13.58
C SER A 593 -13.90 -27.70 14.05
N ILE A 594 -14.66 -26.63 13.78
CA ILE A 594 -14.36 -25.27 14.24
C ILE A 594 -15.51 -24.79 15.12
N PHE A 595 -15.14 -24.33 16.31
CA PHE A 595 -16.04 -23.69 17.25
C PHE A 595 -15.76 -22.19 17.31
N LEU A 596 -16.82 -21.41 17.13
CA LEU A 596 -16.79 -19.96 17.28
C LEU A 596 -16.63 -19.58 18.77
N PRO A 597 -16.32 -18.30 19.10
CA PRO A 597 -16.18 -17.85 20.49
C PRO A 597 -17.39 -18.13 21.39
N ASP A 598 -18.59 -18.23 20.79
CA ASP A 598 -19.86 -18.56 21.45
C ASP A 598 -20.08 -20.07 21.60
N LYS A 599 -19.06 -20.88 21.29
CA LYS A 599 -19.04 -22.35 21.32
C LYS A 599 -19.96 -23.04 20.30
N ARG A 600 -20.51 -22.31 19.33
CA ARG A 600 -21.29 -22.92 18.25
C ARG A 600 -20.35 -23.54 17.20
N ASN A 601 -20.75 -24.70 16.67
CA ASN A 601 -20.00 -25.40 15.64
C ASN A 601 -20.32 -24.81 14.26
N LEU A 602 -19.28 -24.39 13.53
CA LEU A 602 -19.42 -23.79 12.20
C LEU A 602 -20.06 -24.73 11.18
N SER A 603 -19.77 -26.03 11.23
CA SER A 603 -20.36 -27.03 10.33
C SER A 603 -21.88 -27.11 10.51
N VAL A 604 -22.35 -27.05 11.74
CA VAL A 604 -23.78 -27.07 12.09
C VAL A 604 -24.45 -25.79 11.60
N LEU A 605 -23.85 -24.62 11.82
CA LEU A 605 -24.40 -23.34 11.36
C LEU A 605 -24.54 -23.27 9.83
N LEU A 606 -23.61 -23.87 9.08
CA LEU A 606 -23.71 -23.93 7.61
C LEU A 606 -24.81 -24.88 7.13
N LEU A 607 -25.04 -25.98 7.84
CA LEU A 607 -26.15 -26.91 7.58
C LEU A 607 -27.51 -26.25 7.90
N GLU A 608 -27.63 -25.60 9.07
CA GLU A 608 -28.86 -24.89 9.48
C GLU A 608 -29.29 -23.80 8.49
N ALA A 609 -28.30 -23.13 7.88
CA ALA A 609 -28.50 -22.09 6.88
C ALA A 609 -28.79 -22.62 5.46
N GLY A 610 -28.77 -23.95 5.26
CA GLY A 610 -28.98 -24.58 3.95
C GLY A 610 -27.86 -24.29 2.95
N LEU A 611 -26.63 -24.07 3.43
CA LEU A 611 -25.44 -23.72 2.64
C LEU A 611 -24.39 -24.86 2.58
N ALA A 612 -24.71 -26.00 3.20
CA ALA A 612 -23.90 -27.21 3.17
C ALA A 612 -24.81 -28.45 3.18
N THR A 613 -24.26 -29.59 2.78
CA THR A 613 -24.89 -30.92 2.88
C THR A 613 -24.02 -31.87 3.70
N ARG A 614 -24.62 -32.84 4.39
CA ARG A 614 -23.85 -33.86 5.12
C ARG A 614 -23.12 -34.79 4.16
N PHE A 615 -21.85 -35.05 4.43
CA PHE A 615 -21.05 -36.04 3.69
C PHE A 615 -21.05 -37.39 4.44
N GLY A 616 -22.00 -38.27 4.09
CA GLY A 616 -22.39 -39.48 4.84
C GLY A 616 -21.26 -40.20 5.61
N PRO A 617 -20.28 -40.84 4.94
CA PRO A 617 -19.26 -41.62 5.64
C PRO A 617 -18.34 -40.82 6.57
N ALA A 618 -18.23 -39.50 6.42
CA ALA A 618 -17.42 -38.66 7.31
C ALA A 618 -18.28 -37.96 8.38
N ALA A 619 -19.53 -37.64 8.08
CA ALA A 619 -20.47 -37.05 9.04
C ALA A 619 -20.79 -38.04 10.17
N ASP A 620 -20.98 -39.32 9.85
CA ASP A 620 -21.34 -40.35 10.82
C ASP A 620 -20.19 -40.74 11.77
N ARG A 621 -18.94 -40.48 11.35
CA ARG A 621 -17.76 -40.68 12.19
C ARG A 621 -17.46 -39.50 13.11
N SER A 622 -18.08 -38.34 12.88
CA SER A 622 -17.83 -37.14 13.68
C SER A 622 -18.57 -37.23 15.03
N PRO A 623 -17.99 -36.72 16.13
CA PRO A 623 -18.65 -36.63 17.43
C PRO A 623 -19.96 -35.81 17.42
N HIS A 624 -20.16 -34.99 16.38
CA HIS A 624 -21.31 -34.09 16.25
C HIS A 624 -22.37 -34.56 15.24
N SER A 625 -22.37 -35.84 14.88
CA SER A 625 -23.27 -36.38 13.85
C SER A 625 -24.76 -36.08 14.12
N THR A 626 -25.22 -36.21 15.37
CA THR A 626 -26.62 -35.94 15.74
C THR A 626 -27.03 -34.49 15.48
N ALA A 627 -26.23 -33.54 15.98
CA ALA A 627 -26.48 -32.11 15.77
C ALA A 627 -26.41 -31.72 14.28
N MET A 628 -25.52 -32.34 13.49
CA MET A 628 -25.47 -32.14 12.04
C MET A 628 -26.71 -32.70 11.34
N PHE A 629 -27.22 -33.85 11.79
CA PHE A 629 -28.44 -34.44 11.25
C PHE A 629 -29.65 -33.55 11.51
N GLU A 630 -29.84 -33.11 12.76
CA GLU A 630 -30.93 -32.21 13.16
C GLU A 630 -30.90 -30.87 12.41
N ALA A 631 -29.71 -30.30 12.20
CA ALA A 631 -29.53 -29.08 11.44
C ALA A 631 -29.89 -29.22 9.96
N GLU A 632 -29.52 -30.34 9.34
CA GLU A 632 -29.85 -30.63 7.93
C GLU A 632 -31.34 -30.90 7.76
N THR A 633 -31.97 -31.67 8.67
CA THR A 633 -33.43 -31.91 8.63
C THR A 633 -34.21 -30.61 8.81
N ALA A 634 -33.79 -29.75 9.75
CA ALA A 634 -34.43 -28.45 9.95
C ALA A 634 -34.29 -27.52 8.73
N ALA A 635 -33.17 -27.59 7.99
CA ALA A 635 -32.98 -26.83 6.76
C ALA A 635 -33.83 -27.38 5.60
N LYS A 636 -33.96 -28.71 5.50
CA LYS A 636 -34.82 -29.40 4.53
C LYS A 636 -36.30 -29.09 4.77
N GLU A 637 -36.78 -29.17 6.01
CA GLU A 637 -38.18 -28.88 6.37
C GLU A 637 -38.57 -27.43 6.07
N ARG A 638 -37.63 -26.49 6.23
CA ARG A 638 -37.87 -25.07 5.92
C ARG A 638 -37.72 -24.73 4.43
N GLY A 639 -37.19 -25.64 3.61
CA GLY A 639 -36.97 -25.41 2.18
C GLY A 639 -36.08 -24.20 1.90
N ILE A 640 -34.98 -24.02 2.64
CA ILE A 640 -34.12 -22.82 2.54
C ILE A 640 -32.92 -23.10 1.62
N LYS A 641 -32.66 -22.19 0.67
CA LYS A 641 -31.51 -22.19 -0.26
C LYS A 641 -31.31 -23.48 -1.04
N LEU A 642 -30.30 -24.30 -0.68
CA LEU A 642 -30.03 -25.58 -1.35
C LEU A 642 -31.25 -26.52 -1.34
N TRP A 643 -32.21 -26.29 -0.44
CA TRP A 643 -33.41 -27.09 -0.26
C TRP A 643 -34.69 -26.46 -0.81
N GLU A 644 -34.64 -25.31 -1.49
CA GLU A 644 -35.83 -24.60 -2.02
C GLU A 644 -36.66 -25.41 -3.04
N ASN A 645 -36.03 -26.38 -3.73
CA ASN A 645 -36.68 -27.27 -4.70
C ASN A 645 -36.59 -28.75 -4.28
N TYR A 646 -36.46 -29.04 -2.99
CA TYR A 646 -36.27 -30.39 -2.48
C TYR A 646 -37.57 -31.22 -2.56
N SER A 647 -37.53 -32.35 -3.28
CA SER A 647 -38.54 -33.41 -3.20
C SER A 647 -37.83 -34.76 -3.15
N GLU A 648 -38.39 -35.73 -2.41
CA GLU A 648 -37.83 -37.10 -2.31
C GLU A 648 -37.71 -37.79 -3.68
N GLN A 649 -38.56 -37.41 -4.65
CA GLN A 649 -38.49 -37.87 -6.04
C GLN A 649 -37.32 -37.23 -6.80
N ALA A 650 -37.04 -35.94 -6.56
CA ALA A 650 -35.90 -35.24 -7.16
C ALA A 650 -34.55 -35.67 -6.55
N GLU A 651 -34.48 -36.16 -5.30
CA GLU A 651 -33.24 -36.70 -4.72
C GLU A 651 -32.92 -38.10 -5.26
N ALA A 652 -33.94 -38.92 -5.56
CA ALA A 652 -33.78 -40.18 -6.27
C ALA A 652 -33.37 -39.97 -7.75
N GLU A 653 -33.98 -38.99 -8.42
CA GLU A 653 -33.61 -38.59 -9.79
C GLU A 653 -32.28 -37.84 -9.84
N ALA A 654 -31.90 -37.04 -8.83
CA ALA A 654 -30.61 -36.36 -8.73
C ALA A 654 -29.48 -37.26 -8.22
N ALA A 655 -29.75 -38.29 -7.42
CA ALA A 655 -28.79 -39.36 -7.14
C ALA A 655 -28.58 -40.24 -8.37
N ALA A 656 -29.64 -40.53 -9.13
CA ALA A 656 -29.56 -41.18 -10.43
C ALA A 656 -28.86 -40.28 -11.48
N ALA A 657 -29.10 -38.96 -11.45
CA ALA A 657 -28.50 -37.98 -12.36
C ALA A 657 -27.09 -37.55 -11.94
N ALA A 658 -26.71 -37.62 -10.66
CA ALA A 658 -25.34 -37.41 -10.17
C ALA A 658 -24.49 -38.66 -10.38
N ALA A 659 -25.07 -39.86 -10.26
CA ALA A 659 -24.47 -41.09 -10.76
C ALA A 659 -24.33 -41.06 -12.30
N ALA A 660 -25.30 -40.49 -13.02
CA ALA A 660 -25.21 -40.26 -14.46
C ALA A 660 -24.26 -39.09 -14.84
N ALA A 661 -24.10 -38.07 -13.99
CA ALA A 661 -23.22 -36.92 -14.23
C ALA A 661 -21.76 -37.21 -13.87
N ALA A 662 -21.50 -38.05 -12.86
CA ALA A 662 -20.20 -38.65 -12.62
C ALA A 662 -19.79 -39.61 -13.76
N ALA A 663 -20.76 -40.20 -14.47
CA ALA A 663 -20.54 -40.88 -15.74
C ALA A 663 -20.40 -39.90 -16.93
N ALA A 664 -21.05 -38.72 -16.88
CA ALA A 664 -21.04 -37.72 -17.95
C ALA A 664 -19.84 -36.74 -17.94
N GLU A 665 -19.14 -36.53 -16.81
CA GLU A 665 -17.81 -35.88 -16.83
C GLU A 665 -16.74 -36.77 -17.50
N MET A 666 -17.08 -38.03 -17.81
CA MET A 666 -16.36 -38.91 -18.74
C MET A 666 -17.02 -38.97 -20.13
N GLU A 667 -17.91 -38.03 -20.47
CA GLU A 667 -18.55 -37.94 -21.78
C GLU A 667 -18.54 -36.52 -22.35
N ALA A 668 -17.59 -36.30 -23.26
CA ALA A 668 -17.86 -35.54 -24.47
C ALA A 668 -17.17 -36.24 -25.65
N ILE A 669 -17.96 -36.95 -26.47
CA ILE A 669 -18.11 -36.77 -27.92
C ILE A 669 -19.41 -37.53 -28.31
N PRO A 670 -20.42 -36.86 -28.91
CA PRO A 670 -21.61 -37.50 -29.47
C PRO A 670 -21.28 -38.46 -30.63
N ASP A 671 -22.09 -39.50 -30.83
CA ASP A 671 -21.90 -40.58 -31.83
C ASP A 671 -21.72 -40.10 -33.29
N SER A 672 -22.14 -38.87 -33.63
CA SER A 672 -21.95 -38.25 -34.95
C SER A 672 -20.52 -37.72 -35.19
N GLN A 673 -19.67 -37.67 -34.17
CA GLN A 673 -18.33 -37.08 -34.16
C GLN A 673 -17.22 -38.07 -33.75
N LYS A 674 -17.41 -39.39 -33.88
CA LYS A 674 -16.32 -40.34 -33.63
C LYS A 674 -15.13 -40.02 -34.54
N GLN A 675 -14.10 -39.42 -33.96
CA GLN A 675 -12.91 -38.96 -34.66
C GLN A 675 -12.17 -40.19 -35.16
N ARG A 676 -12.16 -40.40 -36.48
CA ARG A 676 -11.23 -41.31 -37.12
C ARG A 676 -9.87 -40.62 -37.16
N VAL A 677 -8.88 -41.25 -36.58
CA VAL A 677 -7.52 -40.74 -36.48
C VAL A 677 -6.60 -41.75 -37.14
N ASP A 678 -5.77 -41.29 -38.06
CA ASP A 678 -4.72 -42.12 -38.63
C ASP A 678 -3.60 -42.25 -37.61
N LEU A 679 -3.35 -43.47 -37.15
CA LEU A 679 -2.33 -43.80 -36.17
C LEU A 679 -1.21 -44.61 -36.83
N MET A 680 0.02 -44.38 -36.38
CA MET A 680 1.18 -45.19 -36.71
C MET A 680 1.74 -45.78 -35.41
N LEU A 681 1.72 -47.11 -35.29
CA LEU A 681 2.20 -47.80 -34.10
C LEU A 681 3.71 -47.63 -33.94
N THR A 682 4.14 -47.34 -32.71
CA THR A 682 5.55 -47.10 -32.37
C THR A 682 6.10 -48.13 -31.40
N GLU A 683 5.25 -48.69 -30.55
CA GLU A 683 5.62 -49.73 -29.58
C GLU A 683 4.40 -50.58 -29.25
N ILE A 684 4.55 -51.91 -29.21
CA ILE A 684 3.50 -52.84 -28.78
C ILE A 684 3.91 -53.38 -27.41
N VAL A 685 3.07 -53.16 -26.41
CA VAL A 685 3.33 -53.59 -25.01
C VAL A 685 2.77 -54.99 -24.77
N ASP A 686 1.56 -55.24 -25.25
CA ASP A 686 0.90 -56.55 -25.25
C ASP A 686 -0.15 -56.63 -26.39
N GLY A 687 -0.92 -57.71 -26.45
CA GLY A 687 -1.94 -57.91 -27.49
C GLY A 687 -3.13 -56.94 -27.47
N ALA A 688 -3.21 -56.03 -26.49
CA ALA A 688 -4.23 -54.98 -26.45
C ALA A 688 -3.68 -53.56 -26.22
N ARG A 689 -2.48 -53.38 -25.67
CA ARG A 689 -1.86 -52.09 -25.34
C ARG A 689 -0.68 -51.79 -26.24
N PHE A 690 -0.65 -50.57 -26.77
CA PHE A 690 0.40 -50.10 -27.67
C PHE A 690 0.52 -48.58 -27.59
N TYR A 691 1.65 -48.06 -28.05
CA TYR A 691 1.86 -46.62 -28.27
C TYR A 691 1.83 -46.33 -29.77
N ALA A 692 1.33 -45.14 -30.11
CA ALA A 692 1.26 -44.69 -31.48
C ALA A 692 1.46 -43.17 -31.62
N HIS A 693 1.83 -42.76 -32.83
CA HIS A 693 1.79 -41.36 -33.28
C HIS A 693 0.53 -41.10 -34.08
N VAL A 694 0.06 -39.85 -34.05
CA VAL A 694 -0.97 -39.38 -34.97
C VAL A 694 -0.29 -38.99 -36.29
N ALA A 695 -0.67 -39.63 -37.39
CA ALA A 695 0.06 -39.57 -38.67
C ALA A 695 0.06 -38.19 -39.36
N SER A 696 -0.72 -37.22 -38.89
CA SER A 696 -0.85 -35.88 -39.48
C SER A 696 0.04 -34.81 -38.81
N ASP A 697 0.86 -35.17 -37.84
CA ASP A 697 1.60 -34.20 -37.02
C ASP A 697 3.11 -34.11 -37.37
N ASP A 698 3.52 -33.00 -38.00
CA ASP A 698 4.93 -32.67 -38.29
C ASP A 698 5.75 -32.30 -37.04
N THR A 699 5.12 -32.19 -35.87
CA THR A 699 5.79 -31.77 -34.63
C THR A 699 6.90 -32.72 -34.20
N LEU A 700 6.74 -34.04 -34.38
CA LEU A 700 7.75 -35.04 -34.04
C LEU A 700 9.02 -34.85 -34.87
N THR A 701 8.88 -34.62 -36.18
CA THR A 701 10.01 -34.37 -37.09
C THR A 701 10.79 -33.13 -36.65
N ARG A 702 10.09 -32.02 -36.36
CA ARG A 702 10.71 -30.78 -35.88
C ARG A 702 11.35 -30.93 -34.50
N LEU A 703 10.76 -31.74 -33.62
CA LEU A 703 11.31 -32.05 -32.31
C LEU A 703 12.63 -32.82 -32.45
N GLN A 704 12.66 -33.80 -33.35
CA GLN A 704 13.85 -34.61 -33.60
C GLN A 704 15.01 -33.78 -34.19
N GLU A 705 14.72 -32.87 -35.12
CA GLU A 705 15.71 -31.91 -35.65
C GLU A 705 16.31 -31.02 -34.54
N LYS A 706 15.47 -30.50 -33.65
CA LYS A 706 15.94 -29.68 -32.51
C LYS A 706 16.76 -30.47 -31.52
N LEU A 707 16.35 -31.70 -31.19
CA LEU A 707 17.10 -32.60 -30.31
C LEU A 707 18.48 -32.91 -30.89
N ALA A 708 18.56 -33.20 -32.19
CA ALA A 708 19.82 -33.44 -32.89
C ALA A 708 20.72 -32.20 -32.86
N ALA A 709 20.18 -31.01 -33.14
CA ALA A 709 20.94 -29.76 -33.11
C ALA A 709 21.50 -29.45 -31.71
N ILE A 710 20.67 -29.50 -30.68
CA ILE A 710 21.05 -29.17 -29.29
C ILE A 710 22.01 -30.21 -28.70
N CYS A 711 21.84 -31.48 -29.05
CA CYS A 711 22.66 -32.57 -28.50
C CYS A 711 23.94 -32.87 -29.32
N SER A 712 24.24 -32.08 -30.36
CA SER A 712 25.43 -32.24 -31.21
C SER A 712 26.75 -31.78 -30.55
N GLY A 713 26.69 -31.02 -29.44
CA GLY A 713 27.87 -30.51 -28.74
C GLY A 713 28.71 -31.59 -28.04
N PRO A 714 29.94 -31.26 -27.58
CA PRO A 714 30.86 -32.19 -26.91
C PRO A 714 30.24 -32.81 -25.63
N PRO A 715 30.74 -33.96 -25.15
CA PRO A 715 30.28 -34.58 -23.92
C PRO A 715 30.34 -33.59 -22.75
N LEU A 716 29.37 -33.65 -21.83
CA LEU A 716 29.37 -32.82 -20.63
C LEU A 716 30.66 -33.07 -19.83
N ALA A 717 31.39 -32.00 -19.49
CA ALA A 717 32.64 -32.07 -18.72
C ALA A 717 32.44 -32.55 -17.27
N THR A 718 31.19 -32.63 -16.80
CA THR A 718 30.80 -33.04 -15.46
C THR A 718 29.79 -34.18 -15.52
N ALA A 719 29.85 -35.10 -14.56
CA ALA A 719 28.94 -36.24 -14.48
C ALA A 719 27.50 -35.76 -14.25
N PHE A 720 26.62 -35.96 -15.24
CA PHE A 720 25.20 -35.67 -15.12
C PHE A 720 24.49 -36.84 -14.44
N GLU A 721 24.01 -36.63 -13.21
CA GLU A 721 23.28 -37.63 -12.44
C GLU A 721 21.79 -37.23 -12.24
N PRO A 722 20.90 -37.63 -13.15
CA PRO A 722 19.48 -37.32 -13.03
C PRO A 722 18.79 -38.13 -11.93
N LYS A 723 17.76 -37.54 -11.28
CA LYS A 723 16.92 -38.25 -10.30
C LYS A 723 15.80 -39.03 -10.99
N VAL A 724 15.31 -40.08 -10.33
CA VAL A 724 14.10 -40.80 -10.76
C VAL A 724 12.93 -39.81 -10.90
N GLY A 725 12.22 -39.90 -12.03
CA GLY A 725 11.14 -38.99 -12.40
C GLY A 725 11.55 -37.75 -13.21
N ALA A 726 12.86 -37.45 -13.33
CA ALA A 726 13.35 -36.33 -14.13
C ALA A 726 13.17 -36.57 -15.64
N VAL A 727 12.89 -35.51 -16.40
CA VAL A 727 12.85 -35.53 -17.87
C VAL A 727 14.16 -34.97 -18.43
N LEU A 728 14.73 -35.66 -19.41
CA LEU A 728 16.08 -35.43 -19.93
C LEU A 728 16.17 -35.79 -21.43
N CYS A 729 17.32 -35.49 -22.05
CA CYS A 729 17.68 -36.03 -23.36
C CYS A 729 18.44 -37.35 -23.18
N ALA A 730 17.99 -38.40 -23.85
CA ALA A 730 18.56 -39.75 -23.80
C ALA A 730 18.92 -40.23 -25.21
N ARG A 731 20.11 -40.81 -25.36
CA ARG A 731 20.56 -41.39 -26.63
C ARG A 731 20.18 -42.87 -26.70
N PHE A 732 19.22 -43.22 -27.54
CA PHE A 732 18.67 -44.57 -27.65
C PHE A 732 19.70 -45.57 -28.18
N THR A 733 19.76 -46.79 -27.63
CA THR A 733 20.84 -47.75 -27.95
C THR A 733 20.77 -48.35 -29.34
N GLN A 734 19.60 -48.41 -29.97
CA GLN A 734 19.43 -49.11 -31.25
C GLN A 734 19.81 -48.25 -32.47
N ASP A 735 19.61 -46.94 -32.41
CA ASP A 735 19.83 -46.02 -33.54
C ASP A 735 20.82 -44.88 -33.25
N ASP A 736 21.37 -44.85 -32.03
CA ASP A 736 22.26 -43.80 -31.53
C ASP A 736 21.73 -42.35 -31.66
N CYS A 737 20.41 -42.18 -31.78
CA CYS A 737 19.75 -40.87 -31.87
C CYS A 737 19.30 -40.35 -30.50
N TRP A 738 19.17 -39.02 -30.38
CA TRP A 738 18.75 -38.35 -29.15
C TRP A 738 17.23 -38.15 -29.10
N TYR A 739 16.64 -38.45 -27.94
CA TYR A 739 15.20 -38.40 -27.70
C TYR A 739 14.89 -37.81 -26.33
N ARG A 740 13.65 -37.32 -26.11
CA ARG A 740 13.20 -36.95 -24.76
C ARG A 740 12.80 -38.20 -23.99
N ALA A 741 13.32 -38.34 -22.78
CA ALA A 741 13.00 -39.47 -21.94
C ALA A 741 12.80 -39.08 -20.47
N LYS A 742 12.04 -39.89 -19.74
CA LYS A 742 11.83 -39.78 -18.31
C LYS A 742 12.53 -40.92 -17.59
N VAL A 743 13.26 -40.61 -16.52
CA VAL A 743 13.93 -41.64 -15.70
C VAL A 743 12.88 -42.43 -14.91
N LEU A 744 12.81 -43.75 -15.13
CA LEU A 744 11.94 -44.65 -14.38
C LEU A 744 12.63 -45.24 -13.15
N LYS A 745 13.89 -45.67 -13.30
CA LYS A 745 14.67 -46.34 -12.26
C LYS A 745 16.16 -46.07 -12.47
N ARG A 746 16.94 -46.04 -11.38
CA ARG A 746 18.41 -46.11 -11.40
C ARG A 746 18.81 -47.45 -10.77
N ASP A 747 19.63 -48.24 -11.45
CA ASP A 747 20.08 -49.55 -10.98
C ASP A 747 21.54 -49.77 -11.34
N LYS A 748 22.38 -50.11 -10.35
CA LYS A 748 23.83 -50.38 -10.51
C LYS A 748 24.63 -49.32 -11.32
N GLY A 749 24.15 -48.08 -11.38
CA GLY A 749 24.79 -46.97 -12.11
C GLY A 749 24.15 -46.65 -13.47
N ASP A 750 23.34 -47.56 -14.01
CA ASP A 750 22.58 -47.35 -15.25
C ASP A 750 21.17 -46.82 -14.95
N TYR A 751 20.57 -46.20 -15.96
CA TYR A 751 19.26 -45.58 -15.89
C TYR A 751 18.28 -46.28 -16.83
N THR A 752 17.19 -46.81 -16.27
CA THR A 752 16.04 -47.21 -17.08
C THR A 752 15.23 -45.96 -17.40
N VAL A 753 15.09 -45.66 -18.69
CA VAL A 753 14.36 -44.49 -19.17
C VAL A 753 13.16 -44.89 -20.03
N PHE A 754 12.13 -44.04 -20.05
CA PHE A 754 10.96 -44.15 -20.91
C PHE A 754 10.96 -43.01 -21.92
N PHE A 755 10.95 -43.32 -23.21
CA PHE A 755 10.95 -42.32 -24.27
C PHE A 755 9.55 -41.75 -24.43
N LEU A 756 9.38 -40.48 -24.03
CA LEU A 756 8.09 -39.81 -23.95
C LEU A 756 7.40 -39.67 -25.31
N ASP A 757 8.21 -39.65 -26.36
CA ASP A 757 7.74 -39.42 -27.72
C ASP A 757 7.55 -40.71 -28.50
N TYR A 758 7.96 -41.88 -27.99
CA TYR A 758 7.86 -43.17 -28.72
C TYR A 758 7.22 -44.30 -27.91
N GLY A 759 7.16 -44.20 -26.57
CA GLY A 759 6.49 -45.15 -25.69
C GLY A 759 7.34 -46.37 -25.29
N ASN A 760 8.54 -46.53 -25.86
CA ASN A 760 9.46 -47.61 -25.52
C ASN A 760 10.37 -47.26 -24.34
N THR A 761 11.01 -48.27 -23.77
CA THR A 761 12.02 -48.12 -22.71
C THR A 761 13.38 -48.63 -23.13
N ASP A 762 14.43 -48.11 -22.47
CA ASP A 762 15.80 -48.56 -22.66
C ASP A 762 16.61 -48.41 -21.36
N VAL A 763 17.73 -49.13 -21.26
CA VAL A 763 18.67 -49.07 -20.14
C VAL A 763 19.95 -48.38 -20.62
N LEU A 764 20.23 -47.21 -20.05
CA LEU A 764 21.27 -46.31 -20.54
C LEU A 764 22.32 -46.00 -19.47
N ALA A 765 23.59 -46.04 -19.88
CA ALA A 765 24.69 -45.51 -19.10
C ALA A 765 24.60 -43.97 -18.97
N PRO A 766 25.15 -43.36 -17.91
CA PRO A 766 25.13 -41.90 -17.71
C PRO A 766 25.69 -41.10 -18.90
N SER A 767 26.65 -41.68 -19.65
CA SER A 767 27.26 -41.08 -20.84
C SER A 767 26.28 -40.84 -22.00
N ARG A 768 25.12 -41.49 -21.98
CA ARG A 768 24.05 -41.37 -22.98
C ARG A 768 22.93 -40.42 -22.53
N LEU A 769 23.13 -39.67 -21.44
CA LEU A 769 22.13 -38.77 -20.86
C LEU A 769 22.63 -37.32 -20.85
N ARG A 770 21.73 -36.37 -21.12
CA ARG A 770 21.99 -34.93 -21.03
C ARG A 770 20.79 -34.20 -20.42
N PRO A 771 20.98 -33.05 -19.74
CA PRO A 771 19.88 -32.19 -19.32
C PRO A 771 18.99 -31.81 -20.50
N LEU A 772 17.68 -31.73 -20.25
CA LEU A 772 16.73 -31.25 -21.24
C LEU A 772 16.79 -29.72 -21.34
N ASP A 773 16.89 -29.19 -22.56
CA ASP A 773 16.77 -27.76 -22.81
C ASP A 773 15.34 -27.28 -22.49
N PRO A 774 15.14 -26.13 -21.79
CA PRO A 774 13.82 -25.62 -21.46
C PRO A 774 12.87 -25.44 -22.66
N SER A 775 13.40 -25.18 -23.86
CA SER A 775 12.60 -25.07 -25.10
C SER A 775 11.97 -26.39 -25.54
N LEU A 776 12.46 -27.52 -25.02
CA LEU A 776 11.99 -28.88 -25.31
C LEU A 776 11.20 -29.50 -24.14
N ALA A 777 10.93 -28.72 -23.08
CA ALA A 777 10.18 -29.19 -21.91
C ALA A 777 8.78 -29.70 -22.27
N THR A 778 8.25 -30.64 -21.48
CA THR A 778 6.91 -31.21 -21.67
C THR A 778 5.77 -30.20 -21.52
N SER A 779 6.02 -29.06 -20.88
CA SER A 779 5.10 -27.92 -20.80
C SER A 779 5.06 -27.07 -22.08
N VAL A 780 6.07 -27.19 -22.94
CA VAL A 780 6.19 -26.45 -24.21
C VAL A 780 5.78 -27.34 -25.39
N ILE A 781 6.26 -28.58 -25.41
CA ILE A 781 5.92 -29.58 -26.42
C ILE A 781 5.38 -30.80 -25.68
N SER A 782 4.10 -31.12 -25.85
CA SER A 782 3.50 -32.31 -25.22
C SER A 782 4.21 -33.60 -25.67
N PRO A 783 4.21 -34.67 -24.84
CA PRO A 783 4.68 -35.98 -25.26
C PRO A 783 3.95 -36.45 -26.53
N GLN A 784 4.71 -36.96 -27.51
CA GLN A 784 4.16 -37.32 -28.81
C GLN A 784 3.63 -38.77 -28.89
N ALA A 785 4.10 -39.66 -28.00
CA ALA A 785 3.55 -41.01 -27.93
C ALA A 785 2.22 -41.00 -27.20
N VAL A 786 1.18 -41.50 -27.87
CA VAL A 786 -0.15 -41.66 -27.30
C VAL A 786 -0.33 -43.11 -26.88
N GLU A 787 -0.59 -43.34 -25.60
CA GLU A 787 -0.93 -44.67 -25.10
C GLU A 787 -2.33 -45.07 -25.58
N CYS A 788 -2.42 -46.20 -26.24
CA CYS A 788 -3.66 -46.72 -26.83
C CYS A 788 -3.95 -48.13 -26.32
N ARG A 789 -5.23 -48.47 -26.25
CA ARG A 789 -5.73 -49.79 -25.90
C ARG A 789 -6.85 -50.21 -26.84
N LEU A 790 -6.90 -51.48 -27.24
CA LEU A 790 -8.03 -52.00 -28.00
C LEU A 790 -9.30 -51.98 -27.13
N ALA A 791 -10.33 -51.30 -27.61
CA ALA A 791 -11.57 -51.12 -26.88
C ALA A 791 -12.31 -52.44 -26.65
N TYR A 792 -12.80 -52.62 -25.42
CA TYR A 792 -13.66 -53.73 -24.98
C TYR A 792 -13.07 -55.14 -25.08
N LEU A 793 -11.75 -55.28 -25.24
CA LEU A 793 -11.06 -56.57 -25.28
C LEU A 793 -10.26 -56.84 -23.99
N ILE A 794 -10.28 -58.10 -23.56
CA ILE A 794 -9.44 -58.66 -22.51
C ILE A 794 -8.51 -59.66 -23.19
N VAL A 795 -7.20 -59.45 -23.05
CA VAL A 795 -6.15 -60.31 -23.61
C VAL A 795 -5.30 -60.83 -22.45
N GLU A 796 -4.81 -62.06 -22.57
CA GLU A 796 -3.89 -62.66 -21.60
C GLU A 796 -2.55 -61.90 -21.58
N GLU A 797 -1.81 -61.98 -20.47
CA GLU A 797 -0.45 -61.44 -20.45
C GLU A 797 0.45 -62.17 -21.46
N PRO A 798 1.34 -61.45 -22.17
CA PRO A 798 2.22 -62.04 -23.18
C PRO A 798 3.36 -62.82 -22.51
N ASN A 799 3.08 -64.06 -22.13
CA ASN A 799 4.08 -65.02 -21.70
C ASN A 799 4.54 -65.91 -22.87
N PRO A 800 5.79 -66.39 -22.90
CA PRO A 800 6.28 -67.23 -23.99
C PRO A 800 5.40 -68.46 -24.23
N GLY A 801 4.83 -68.58 -25.43
CA GLY A 801 3.93 -69.68 -25.82
C GLY A 801 2.48 -69.56 -25.32
N SER A 802 2.09 -68.40 -24.80
CA SER A 802 0.69 -68.10 -24.41
C SER A 802 -0.12 -67.50 -25.57
N ASP A 803 -1.44 -67.57 -25.47
CA ASP A 803 -2.34 -66.91 -26.43
C ASP A 803 -2.18 -65.37 -26.40
N GLY A 804 -1.65 -64.81 -25.31
CA GLY A 804 -1.30 -63.38 -25.20
C GLY A 804 -0.11 -62.95 -26.06
N GLU A 805 0.88 -63.83 -26.28
CA GLU A 805 1.99 -63.59 -27.21
C GLU A 805 1.48 -63.65 -28.65
N ASP A 806 0.66 -64.66 -28.97
CA ASP A 806 0.03 -64.79 -30.28
C ASP A 806 -0.89 -63.61 -30.61
N ALA A 807 -1.59 -63.05 -29.61
CA ALA A 807 -2.38 -61.82 -29.74
C ALA A 807 -1.51 -60.60 -30.09
N ALA A 808 -0.35 -60.45 -29.45
CA ALA A 808 0.61 -59.39 -29.78
C ALA A 808 1.20 -59.57 -31.19
N VAL A 809 1.42 -60.81 -31.62
CA VAL A 809 1.85 -61.17 -32.99
C VAL A 809 0.81 -60.83 -34.05
N ALA A 810 -0.46 -61.16 -33.78
CA ALA A 810 -1.56 -60.80 -34.65
C ALA A 810 -1.71 -59.28 -34.77
N LEU A 811 -1.63 -58.54 -33.64
CA LEU A 811 -1.68 -57.08 -33.63
C LEU A 811 -0.51 -56.45 -34.41
N GLY A 812 0.70 -56.98 -34.22
CA GLY A 812 1.89 -56.55 -34.96
C GLY A 812 1.75 -56.77 -36.46
N THR A 813 1.31 -57.96 -36.87
CA THR A 813 1.10 -58.31 -38.29
C THR A 813 0.06 -57.41 -38.96
N ALA A 814 -1.01 -57.06 -38.23
CA ALA A 814 -2.10 -56.25 -38.75
C ALA A 814 -1.77 -54.75 -38.80
N ALA A 815 -1.03 -54.22 -37.82
CA ALA A 815 -0.94 -52.76 -37.61
C ALA A 815 0.49 -52.18 -37.53
N TRP A 816 1.54 -53.00 -37.42
CA TRP A 816 2.91 -52.48 -37.31
C TRP A 816 3.45 -51.96 -38.66
N GLY A 817 4.15 -50.82 -38.62
CA GLY A 817 4.85 -50.24 -39.78
C GLY A 817 3.94 -49.69 -40.89
N LYS A 818 2.62 -49.60 -40.67
CA LYS A 818 1.64 -49.07 -41.63
C LYS A 818 0.69 -48.08 -40.93
N PRO A 819 0.19 -47.05 -41.63
CA PRO A 819 -0.84 -46.19 -41.07
C PRO A 819 -2.15 -46.96 -40.94
N VAL A 820 -2.71 -47.00 -39.73
CA VAL A 820 -4.00 -47.65 -39.44
C VAL A 820 -5.03 -46.61 -39.03
N VAL A 821 -6.27 -46.80 -39.45
CA VAL A 821 -7.35 -45.89 -39.06
C VAL A 821 -7.89 -46.35 -37.71
N ALA A 822 -7.75 -45.52 -36.69
CA ALA A 822 -8.29 -45.77 -35.38
C ALA A 822 -9.58 -44.97 -35.17
N ARG A 823 -10.64 -45.64 -34.72
CA ARG A 823 -11.85 -44.98 -34.22
C ARG A 823 -11.79 -44.96 -32.70
N VAL A 824 -11.78 -43.76 -32.13
CA VAL A 824 -11.72 -43.57 -30.68
C VAL A 824 -13.11 -43.85 -30.08
N GLU A 825 -13.21 -44.87 -29.23
CA GLU A 825 -14.46 -45.28 -28.57
C GLU A 825 -14.55 -44.71 -27.14
N ASP A 826 -13.42 -44.60 -26.45
CA ASP A 826 -13.34 -44.00 -25.11
C ASP A 826 -11.96 -43.39 -24.81
N ARG A 827 -11.88 -42.51 -23.81
CA ARG A 827 -10.63 -41.93 -23.31
C ARG A 827 -10.59 -42.07 -21.79
N GLN A 828 -9.74 -42.96 -21.28
CA GLN A 828 -9.65 -43.24 -19.85
C GLN A 828 -8.25 -42.95 -19.33
N ALA A 829 -8.14 -42.06 -18.34
CA ALA A 829 -6.89 -41.72 -17.64
C ALA A 829 -5.69 -41.37 -18.56
N GLY A 830 -5.94 -40.81 -19.74
CA GLY A 830 -4.89 -40.46 -20.72
C GLY A 830 -4.59 -41.57 -21.75
N VAL A 831 -5.27 -42.72 -21.68
CA VAL A 831 -5.19 -43.82 -22.63
C VAL A 831 -6.38 -43.76 -23.59
N LEU A 832 -6.12 -43.87 -24.89
CA LEU A 832 -7.16 -43.95 -25.92
C LEU A 832 -7.66 -45.39 -26.07
N HIS A 833 -8.94 -45.63 -25.83
CA HIS A 833 -9.57 -46.90 -26.15
C HIS A 833 -10.10 -46.84 -27.58
N VAL A 834 -9.54 -47.67 -28.46
CA VAL A 834 -9.73 -47.56 -29.91
C VAL A 834 -10.20 -48.87 -30.55
N THR A 835 -10.97 -48.76 -31.62
CA THR A 835 -11.13 -49.84 -32.61
C THR A 835 -10.24 -49.55 -33.80
N LEU A 836 -9.35 -50.50 -34.12
CA LEU A 836 -8.40 -50.35 -35.23
C LEU A 836 -8.98 -50.97 -36.51
N PHE A 837 -8.76 -50.29 -37.63
CA PHE A 837 -9.12 -50.74 -38.97
C PHE A 837 -7.86 -50.82 -39.83
N ASP A 838 -7.56 -52.04 -40.29
CA ASP A 838 -6.58 -52.27 -41.33
C ASP A 838 -7.24 -52.09 -42.70
N SER A 839 -6.56 -51.35 -43.58
CA SER A 839 -6.94 -51.09 -44.96
C SER A 839 -7.16 -52.37 -45.81
N ALA A 840 -6.53 -53.49 -45.46
CA ALA A 840 -6.64 -54.75 -46.20
C ALA A 840 -7.62 -55.76 -45.56
N ASN A 841 -7.65 -55.86 -44.24
CA ASN A 841 -8.28 -57.00 -43.55
C ASN A 841 -9.49 -56.62 -42.66
N GLY A 842 -9.87 -55.34 -42.57
CA GLY A 842 -11.04 -54.90 -41.79
C GLY A 842 -10.70 -54.59 -40.32
N CYS A 843 -11.65 -54.81 -39.40
CA CYS A 843 -11.48 -54.43 -37.99
C CYS A 843 -10.55 -55.43 -37.25
N VAL A 844 -9.43 -54.93 -36.73
CA VAL A 844 -8.42 -55.75 -36.03
C VAL A 844 -8.99 -56.32 -34.72
N ASN A 845 -9.84 -55.55 -34.02
CA ASN A 845 -10.49 -56.02 -32.78
C ASN A 845 -11.35 -57.27 -33.04
N GLU A 846 -12.11 -57.29 -34.14
CA GLU A 846 -12.92 -58.45 -34.51
C GLU A 846 -12.07 -59.66 -34.90
N GLN A 847 -10.93 -59.44 -35.57
CA GLN A 847 -10.04 -60.52 -35.96
C GLN A 847 -9.45 -61.24 -34.74
N LEU A 848 -9.00 -60.49 -33.73
CA LEU A 848 -8.46 -61.05 -32.49
C LEU A 848 -9.50 -61.86 -31.71
N VAL A 849 -10.76 -61.42 -31.70
CA VAL A 849 -11.86 -62.20 -31.09
C VAL A 849 -12.20 -63.43 -31.93
N ARG A 850 -12.23 -63.29 -33.26
CA ARG A 850 -12.55 -64.38 -34.19
C ARG A 850 -11.51 -65.50 -34.15
N SER A 851 -10.23 -65.18 -33.94
CA SER A 851 -9.16 -66.16 -33.77
C SER A 851 -9.07 -66.74 -32.36
N GLY A 852 -9.94 -66.29 -31.43
CA GLY A 852 -9.93 -66.74 -30.04
C GLY A 852 -8.72 -66.22 -29.24
N LEU A 853 -8.07 -65.14 -29.68
CA LEU A 853 -6.90 -64.55 -29.00
C LEU A 853 -7.30 -63.45 -27.99
N ALA A 854 -8.56 -63.01 -28.02
CA ALA A 854 -9.10 -62.00 -27.10
C ALA A 854 -10.52 -62.37 -26.65
N ARG A 855 -10.85 -62.03 -25.41
CA ARG A 855 -12.21 -62.12 -24.83
C ARG A 855 -12.88 -60.76 -24.80
N VAL A 856 -14.21 -60.73 -24.83
CA VAL A 856 -14.97 -59.48 -24.75
C VAL A 856 -15.18 -59.09 -23.28
N SER A 857 -14.84 -57.85 -22.91
CA SER A 857 -15.06 -57.36 -21.55
C SER A 857 -16.55 -57.35 -21.20
N LYS A 858 -16.91 -57.78 -19.99
CA LYS A 858 -18.28 -57.65 -19.45
C LYS A 858 -18.47 -56.40 -18.58
N GLN A 859 -17.37 -55.80 -18.12
CA GLN A 859 -17.36 -54.65 -17.21
C GLN A 859 -16.92 -53.39 -17.95
N GLY A 860 -17.41 -52.22 -17.50
CA GLY A 860 -16.99 -50.91 -18.02
C GLY A 860 -17.46 -50.59 -19.44
N ILE A 861 -18.56 -51.22 -19.90
CA ILE A 861 -19.14 -50.95 -21.23
C ILE A 861 -20.16 -49.81 -21.11
N PRO A 862 -19.95 -48.67 -21.78
CA PRO A 862 -20.94 -47.60 -21.83
C PRO A 862 -22.11 -48.03 -22.74
N ARG A 863 -23.35 -47.61 -22.42
CA ARG A 863 -24.56 -47.97 -23.19
C ARG A 863 -24.46 -47.70 -24.69
N ARG A 864 -23.69 -46.68 -25.10
CA ARG A 864 -23.42 -46.33 -26.51
C ARG A 864 -22.60 -47.39 -27.27
N ALA A 865 -21.80 -48.19 -26.57
CA ALA A 865 -20.95 -49.22 -27.15
C ALA A 865 -21.63 -50.60 -27.23
N GLU A 866 -22.85 -50.72 -26.68
CA GLU A 866 -23.63 -51.97 -26.71
C GLU A 866 -23.77 -52.60 -28.11
N PRO A 867 -24.03 -51.85 -29.22
CA PRO A 867 -24.11 -52.48 -30.54
C PRO A 867 -22.79 -53.08 -31.04
N LEU A 868 -21.65 -52.43 -30.74
CA LEU A 868 -20.32 -52.94 -31.08
C LEU A 868 -19.94 -54.13 -30.19
N VAL A 869 -20.26 -54.06 -28.90
CA VAL A 869 -20.01 -55.15 -27.97
C VAL A 869 -20.90 -56.35 -28.30
N ALA A 870 -22.15 -56.14 -28.71
CA ALA A 870 -23.04 -57.20 -29.16
C ALA A 870 -22.50 -57.93 -30.40
N SER A 871 -21.94 -57.20 -31.38
CA SER A 871 -21.29 -57.84 -32.54
C SER A 871 -20.05 -58.63 -32.13
N LEU A 872 -19.21 -58.09 -31.24
CA LEU A 872 -18.03 -58.79 -30.72
C LEU A 872 -18.40 -60.05 -29.91
N ARG A 873 -19.46 -60.00 -29.09
CA ARG A 873 -19.97 -61.16 -28.34
C ARG A 873 -20.47 -62.26 -29.28
N SER A 874 -21.17 -61.90 -30.37
CA SER A 874 -21.60 -62.88 -31.37
C SER A 874 -20.41 -63.57 -32.06
N ILE A 875 -19.32 -62.84 -32.32
CA ILE A 875 -18.09 -63.41 -32.87
C ILE A 875 -17.39 -64.30 -31.83
N GLU A 876 -17.36 -63.89 -30.56
CA GLU A 876 -16.80 -64.66 -29.45
C GLU A 876 -17.51 -66.01 -29.28
N GLU A 877 -18.84 -66.05 -29.38
CA GLU A 877 -19.60 -67.32 -29.37
C GLU A 877 -19.21 -68.27 -30.52
N GLY A 878 -18.86 -67.73 -31.68
CA GLY A 878 -18.33 -68.50 -32.80
C GLY A 878 -16.95 -69.11 -32.48
N ALA A 879 -16.05 -68.32 -31.90
CA ALA A 879 -14.73 -68.79 -31.48
C ALA A 879 -14.81 -69.85 -30.36
N LYS A 880 -15.75 -69.68 -29.41
CA LYS A 880 -16.06 -70.67 -28.35
C LYS A 880 -16.49 -72.02 -28.94
N LYS A 881 -17.46 -72.03 -29.86
CA LYS A 881 -17.93 -73.26 -30.53
C LYS A 881 -16.84 -73.96 -31.35
N ALA A 882 -15.89 -73.19 -31.87
CA ALA A 882 -14.78 -73.71 -32.66
C ALA A 882 -13.54 -74.09 -31.82
N HIS A 883 -13.58 -73.89 -30.49
CA HIS A 883 -12.47 -74.16 -29.57
C HIS A 883 -11.14 -73.53 -30.00
N LEU A 884 -11.18 -72.26 -30.44
CA LEU A 884 -10.00 -71.53 -30.92
C LEU A 884 -9.30 -70.76 -29.80
N GLY A 885 -7.96 -70.70 -29.84
CA GLY A 885 -7.12 -69.91 -28.91
C GLY A 885 -7.40 -70.21 -27.44
N VAL A 886 -7.86 -69.19 -26.70
CA VAL A 886 -8.15 -69.25 -25.26
C VAL A 886 -9.28 -70.24 -24.91
N TRP A 887 -10.08 -70.68 -25.90
CA TRP A 887 -11.19 -71.62 -25.71
C TRP A 887 -10.80 -73.10 -25.93
N ARG A 888 -9.51 -73.39 -26.19
CA ARG A 888 -9.00 -74.76 -26.43
C ARG A 888 -9.13 -75.70 -25.24
N TYR A 889 -9.21 -75.17 -24.03
CA TYR A 889 -9.20 -75.94 -22.78
C TYR A 889 -10.54 -75.92 -22.01
N GLY A 890 -11.60 -75.33 -22.56
CA GLY A 890 -12.93 -75.25 -21.95
C GLY A 890 -13.48 -73.82 -21.87
N ASP A 891 -14.70 -73.69 -21.34
CA ASP A 891 -15.35 -72.40 -21.10
C ASP A 891 -14.78 -71.77 -19.82
N ILE A 892 -14.01 -70.70 -19.97
CA ILE A 892 -13.43 -69.96 -18.83
C ILE A 892 -14.51 -69.02 -18.26
N GLU A 893 -15.05 -69.32 -17.07
CA GLU A 893 -15.97 -68.43 -16.34
C GLU A 893 -15.22 -67.27 -15.65
N GLU A 894 -15.94 -66.24 -15.19
CA GLU A 894 -15.35 -65.04 -14.58
C GLU A 894 -14.63 -65.31 -13.26
N ASP A 895 -15.05 -66.35 -12.52
CA ASP A 895 -14.41 -66.79 -11.28
C ASP A 895 -13.10 -67.54 -11.54
N ASP A 896 -12.94 -68.16 -12.72
CA ASP A 896 -11.72 -68.88 -13.13
C ASP A 896 -10.66 -67.93 -13.73
N ALA A 897 -11.06 -66.72 -14.17
CA ALA A 897 -10.19 -65.79 -14.89
C ALA A 897 -8.90 -65.44 -14.13
N HIS A 898 -8.96 -65.33 -12.80
CA HIS A 898 -7.79 -65.03 -11.97
C HIS A 898 -6.83 -66.23 -11.81
N GLU A 899 -7.35 -67.45 -11.96
CA GLU A 899 -6.60 -68.71 -11.85
C GLU A 899 -5.86 -69.05 -13.16
N PHE A 900 -6.39 -68.59 -14.30
CA PHE A 900 -5.80 -68.73 -15.64
C PHE A 900 -5.04 -67.48 -16.14
N GLY A 901 -4.61 -66.58 -15.25
CA GLY A 901 -3.73 -65.45 -15.61
C GLY A 901 -4.41 -64.22 -16.22
N PHE A 902 -5.74 -64.18 -16.29
CA PHE A 902 -6.49 -63.01 -16.75
C PHE A 902 -6.83 -62.07 -15.59
N ARG A 903 -6.02 -61.04 -15.37
CA ARG A 903 -6.28 -60.00 -14.35
C ARG A 903 -6.70 -58.68 -15.01
N PRO A 904 -7.60 -57.88 -14.40
CA PRO A 904 -7.62 -56.45 -14.66
C PRO A 904 -6.29 -55.86 -14.17
N VAL A 905 -5.39 -55.62 -15.13
CA VAL A 905 -3.96 -55.38 -14.87
C VAL A 905 -3.74 -54.01 -14.19
N ALA A 906 -3.17 -54.04 -12.98
CA ALA A 906 -2.51 -52.90 -12.35
C ALA A 906 -1.26 -52.50 -13.16
N PRO A 907 -0.78 -51.25 -13.14
CA PRO A 907 0.34 -50.81 -13.95
C PRO A 907 1.61 -51.64 -13.66
N ALA A 908 1.93 -52.58 -14.55
CA ALA A 908 3.16 -53.37 -14.50
C ALA A 908 4.29 -52.64 -15.23
N ALA A 909 5.51 -52.77 -14.71
CA ALA A 909 6.71 -52.18 -15.28
C ALA A 909 7.05 -52.84 -16.64
N PRO A 910 7.50 -52.06 -17.64
CA PRO A 910 7.83 -52.58 -18.97
C PRO A 910 9.03 -53.54 -18.89
N LYS A 911 8.87 -54.75 -19.46
CA LYS A 911 9.96 -55.71 -19.67
C LYS A 911 10.75 -55.32 -20.93
N ALA A 912 12.07 -55.45 -20.87
CA ALA A 912 12.96 -55.18 -22.00
C ALA A 912 12.96 -56.34 -23.00
N GLY A 913 12.71 -56.03 -24.27
CA GLY A 913 12.83 -56.96 -25.40
C GLY A 913 11.53 -57.08 -26.19
N ASN A 914 11.33 -56.17 -27.15
CA ASN A 914 10.23 -56.26 -28.09
C ASN A 914 10.69 -57.09 -29.32
N PRO A 915 10.03 -58.22 -29.66
CA PRO A 915 10.40 -59.08 -30.79
C PRO A 915 10.20 -58.45 -32.17
N TRP A 916 9.49 -57.31 -32.27
CA TRP A 916 9.19 -56.60 -33.53
C TRP A 916 10.34 -55.71 -34.03
N LYS A 917 11.40 -55.56 -33.24
CA LYS A 917 12.59 -54.76 -33.58
C LYS A 917 13.73 -55.67 -34.02
N LYS A 918 13.66 -56.13 -35.27
CA LYS A 918 14.79 -56.68 -36.03
C LYS A 918 14.84 -56.08 -37.42
#